data_AF-A0A5F1YPP7-F1
#
_entry.id   AF-A0A5F1YPP7-F1
#
_cell.length_a   1.000
_cell.length_b   1.000
_cell.length_c   1.000
_cell.angle_alpha   90.00
_cell.angle_beta   90.00
_cell.angle_gamma   90.00
#
_symmetry.space_group_name_H-M   'P 1'
#
loop_
_entity.id
_entity.type
_entity.pdbx_description
1 polymer ?
#
loop_
_entity_poly.entity_id
_entity_poly.type
_entity_poly.pdbx_seq_one_letter_code
_entity_poly.pdbx_strand_id
1 'polypeptide(L)'
;MRNILLLFISLIVFSIALLIGLLQTTSESLRPPFYYYPNGTIIQSDENFPGVLGKKVDLLELEIAVKLAESGQSYENGIHVYDKGVSETIPVILTPKSPYSVLADFTRDILISLLYLSVAIWFFFYTRDLYMVLLFGSLSCLSLFNFFLVGFHDFHFLFFFFLYFTAFVILNITFRLRGKELPTRWFAPEIIFSLIAGFVGKSQKADPQIFGILATNGVYFILFCSLICILFLIADSIRNLFPLQSLFKKLSLIAAFSVISIIPFVSVEFSEVISPAVSKLLIVSAFVIFPALIIYGTFMYSIVPVQIAFSSSLTSIYLILILAGGYLFLLSVFFKFNPAAADKYLQEFNLLFISISVYTLGSVNRRLSNLVDTWSFKRNQRLHSALETVSSMISAPISMRATINSLMRMVSESLEITKILVLIPADKFPRTDLKNINFIRISSTSEIWQYFASNTEVTVTTHLAYGLGIRESVYKFLQGSGIQLAYPIFNYSRGKEVLGVFLVGEKKNRKNFNLGELHFLKECTRMASMLLQNYALLAEEVEKKRIVRDLNMASIIDKTLHVAEGGTIKGIKIGFFSIPAVGISGDYLDLQKLSSNRMMLALGDVSGHGLGTGYLVSAIRGIIQNQIRKKSDLSSIFKVINSFLIERYRGSEFMTFICGEYNSSEETFRYINAGHSSPICIRKNGKIELRTETQRVLGVLPTEYKHLTIPIYAGDKLILFTDGVTETFNDNDEIFGDEKFIQILAEHHQLDPQDLADLVLKTIQNFRGKKDPSDDISFICLQVNE
;
A
#
# COMPACT_ATOMS: atom_id res chain seq x y z
N MET A 1 0.26 7.58 10.41
CA MET A 1 -0.65 8.08 11.47
C MET A 1 0.09 8.63 12.69
N ARG A 2 1.04 7.90 13.31
CA ARG A 2 1.78 8.35 14.51
C ARG A 2 2.43 9.74 14.40
N ASN A 3 2.98 10.05 13.22
CA ASN A 3 3.62 11.33 12.94
C ASN A 3 2.62 12.50 12.80
N ILE A 4 1.39 12.23 12.32
CA ILE A 4 0.33 13.24 12.15
C ILE A 4 -0.22 13.65 13.52
N LEU A 5 -0.33 12.67 14.44
CA LEU A 5 -0.77 12.88 15.81
C LEU A 5 0.17 13.83 16.58
N LEU A 6 1.49 13.67 16.43
CA LEU A 6 2.50 14.52 17.08
C LEU A 6 2.42 15.99 16.65
N LEU A 7 2.21 16.25 15.35
CA LEU A 7 2.05 17.61 14.82
C LEU A 7 0.71 18.22 15.25
N PHE A 8 -0.37 17.43 15.26
CA PHE A 8 -1.68 17.88 15.71
C PHE A 8 -1.66 18.23 17.20
N ILE A 9 -0.96 17.42 18.01
CA ILE A 9 -0.71 17.71 19.42
C ILE A 9 0.14 18.97 19.58
N SER A 10 1.21 19.18 18.80
CA SER A 10 2.03 20.39 18.93
C SER A 10 1.24 21.66 18.56
N LEU A 11 0.37 21.60 17.54
CA LEU A 11 -0.50 22.70 17.13
C LEU A 11 -1.58 23.02 18.18
N ILE A 12 -2.16 21.98 18.79
CA ILE A 12 -3.14 22.12 19.87
C ILE A 12 -2.46 22.70 21.12
N VAL A 13 -1.29 22.19 21.50
CA VAL A 13 -0.52 22.69 22.64
C VAL A 13 -0.08 24.15 22.40
N PHE A 14 0.36 24.49 21.19
CA PHE A 14 0.69 25.86 20.80
C PHE A 14 -0.52 26.80 20.90
N SER A 15 -1.67 26.38 20.37
CA SER A 15 -2.91 27.17 20.39
C SER A 15 -3.45 27.34 21.82
N ILE A 16 -3.37 26.29 22.65
CA ILE A 16 -3.77 26.33 24.06
C ILE A 16 -2.83 27.23 24.86
N ALA A 17 -1.50 27.11 24.69
CA ALA A 17 -0.54 27.95 25.40
C ALA A 17 -0.69 29.44 25.03
N LEU A 18 -0.90 29.75 23.75
CA LEU A 18 -1.15 31.11 23.29
C LEU A 18 -2.48 31.67 23.83
N LEU A 19 -3.55 30.87 23.82
CA LEU A 19 -4.86 31.25 24.37
C LEU A 19 -4.83 31.49 25.88
N ILE A 20 -4.15 30.64 26.65
CA ILE A 20 -4.04 30.80 28.11
C ILE A 20 -3.19 32.06 28.43
N GLY A 21 -2.20 32.43 27.60
CA GLY A 21 -1.37 33.61 27.85
C GLY A 21 -2.11 34.91 27.61
N LEU A 22 -2.95 34.91 26.58
CA LEU A 22 -3.94 35.95 26.33
C LEU A 22 -4.93 36.11 27.49
N LEU A 23 -5.31 35.02 28.17
CA LEU A 23 -6.25 35.05 29.29
C LEU A 23 -5.62 35.40 30.65
N GLN A 24 -4.32 35.16 30.85
CA GLN A 24 -3.62 35.53 32.09
C GLN A 24 -3.07 36.97 32.07
N THR A 25 -2.69 37.48 30.90
CA THR A 25 -2.28 38.90 30.75
C THR A 25 -3.39 39.89 31.09
N THR A 26 -4.65 39.45 31.10
CA THR A 26 -5.84 40.28 31.35
C THR A 26 -6.20 40.46 32.84
N SER A 27 -5.43 39.94 33.80
CA SER A 27 -5.78 40.00 35.24
C SER A 27 -5.43 41.31 35.96
N GLU A 28 -4.64 42.21 35.36
CA GLU A 28 -4.24 43.49 35.97
C GLU A 28 -5.00 44.67 35.35
N SER A 29 -5.47 45.61 36.20
CA SER A 29 -6.26 46.77 35.76
C SER A 29 -5.41 47.94 35.22
N LEU A 30 -4.16 48.07 35.67
CA LEU A 30 -3.21 49.14 35.34
C LEU A 30 -1.83 48.54 35.03
N ARG A 31 -1.12 49.07 34.02
CA ARG A 31 0.25 48.63 33.66
C ARG A 31 1.24 49.80 33.57
N PRO A 32 2.54 49.59 33.87
CA PRO A 32 3.58 50.55 33.52
C PRO A 32 3.72 50.70 32.00
N PRO A 33 4.30 51.82 31.51
CA PRO A 33 4.44 52.10 30.06
C PRO A 33 5.55 51.27 29.39
N PHE A 34 5.96 50.16 30.01
CA PHE A 34 7.00 49.26 29.53
C PHE A 34 6.86 47.86 30.14
N TYR A 35 7.35 46.85 29.43
CA TYR A 35 7.49 45.47 29.86
C TYR A 35 8.91 45.20 30.35
N TYR A 36 9.07 44.45 31.44
CA TYR A 36 10.35 44.20 32.07
C TYR A 36 10.51 42.73 32.50
N TYR A 37 11.75 42.25 32.55
CA TYR A 37 12.11 40.94 33.11
C TYR A 37 12.05 40.98 34.65
N PRO A 38 11.97 39.82 35.35
CA PRO A 38 12.00 39.74 36.81
C PRO A 38 13.23 40.38 37.47
N ASN A 39 14.30 40.62 36.71
CA ASN A 39 15.51 41.31 37.16
C ASN A 39 15.47 42.85 36.94
N GLY A 40 14.32 43.39 36.55
CA GLY A 40 14.08 44.82 36.30
C GLY A 40 14.46 45.30 34.90
N THR A 41 15.05 44.47 34.04
CA THR A 41 15.49 44.93 32.71
C THR A 41 14.30 45.14 31.77
N ILE A 42 14.19 46.33 31.19
CA ILE A 42 13.08 46.71 30.29
C ILE A 42 13.29 46.09 28.90
N ILE A 43 12.31 45.32 28.46
CA ILE A 43 12.30 44.53 27.23
C ILE A 43 11.62 45.29 26.09
N GLN A 44 10.57 46.05 26.42
CA GLN A 44 9.77 46.80 25.46
C GLN A 44 9.14 48.01 26.14
N SER A 45 9.04 49.14 25.46
CA SER A 45 8.45 50.37 26.00
C SER A 45 7.46 50.99 25.02
N ASP A 46 6.47 51.71 25.55
CA ASP A 46 5.51 52.49 24.76
C ASP A 46 6.23 53.59 23.97
N GLU A 47 5.63 54.06 22.87
CA GLU A 47 6.23 55.05 21.95
C GLU A 47 6.64 56.37 22.64
N ASN A 48 6.01 56.69 23.77
CA ASN A 48 6.31 57.88 24.56
C ASN A 48 7.63 57.77 25.36
N PHE A 49 8.21 56.56 25.46
CA PHE A 49 9.40 56.27 26.26
C PHE A 49 10.42 55.39 25.50
N PRO A 50 10.96 55.84 24.34
CA PRO A 50 11.85 55.01 23.51
C PRO A 50 13.27 54.84 24.09
N GLY A 51 13.71 55.76 24.95
CA GLY A 51 15.07 55.79 25.51
C GLY A 51 15.30 54.86 26.72
N VAL A 52 14.33 54.02 27.05
CA VAL A 52 14.33 53.21 28.28
C VAL A 52 14.59 51.72 28.03
N LEU A 53 14.55 51.31 26.77
CA LEU A 53 14.72 49.92 26.36
C LEU A 53 16.13 49.43 26.70
N GLY A 54 16.23 48.28 27.39
CA GLY A 54 17.50 47.71 27.86
C GLY A 54 17.99 48.23 29.21
N LYS A 55 17.38 49.30 29.75
CA LYS A 55 17.73 49.83 31.08
C LYS A 55 17.03 49.02 32.20
N LYS A 56 17.51 49.11 33.44
CA LYS A 56 16.94 48.41 34.61
C LYS A 56 16.05 49.31 35.44
N VAL A 57 14.78 48.95 35.59
CA VAL A 57 13.84 49.62 36.49
C VAL A 57 14.09 49.20 37.94
N ASP A 58 13.95 50.14 38.87
CA ASP A 58 13.84 49.81 40.29
C ASP A 58 12.49 49.12 40.56
N LEU A 59 12.57 47.83 40.88
CA LEU A 59 11.39 46.99 41.09
C LEU A 59 10.64 47.35 42.37
N LEU A 60 11.32 47.86 43.40
CA LEU A 60 10.69 48.23 44.67
C LEU A 60 9.86 49.49 44.50
N GLU A 61 10.42 50.49 43.81
CA GLU A 61 9.71 51.74 43.49
C GLU A 61 8.52 51.47 42.57
N LEU A 62 8.69 50.60 41.58
CA LEU A 62 7.61 50.19 40.68
C LEU A 62 6.48 49.46 41.43
N GLU A 63 6.80 48.55 42.35
CA GLU A 63 5.78 47.83 43.13
C GLU A 63 5.00 48.78 44.05
N ILE A 64 5.68 49.74 44.67
CA ILE A 64 5.05 50.78 45.50
C ILE A 64 4.14 51.65 44.63
N ALA A 65 4.60 52.05 43.45
CA ALA A 65 3.86 52.90 42.53
C ALA A 65 2.58 52.22 42.00
N VAL A 66 2.64 50.92 41.69
CA VAL A 66 1.46 50.13 41.25
C VAL A 66 0.45 49.98 42.39
N LYS A 67 0.88 49.63 43.62
CA LYS A 67 -0.02 49.48 44.78
C LYS A 67 -0.69 50.80 45.19
N LEU A 68 0.02 51.92 45.10
CA LEU A 68 -0.56 53.24 45.35
C LEU A 68 -1.60 53.60 44.30
N ALA A 69 -1.34 53.31 43.03
CA ALA A 69 -2.31 53.56 41.96
C ALA A 69 -3.55 52.67 42.05
N GLU A 70 -3.42 51.41 42.46
CA GLU A 70 -4.55 50.52 42.72
C GLU A 70 -5.42 51.00 43.90
N SER A 71 -4.83 51.72 44.85
CA SER A 71 -5.54 52.37 45.96
C SER A 71 -6.00 53.81 45.66
N GLY A 72 -5.83 54.29 44.41
CA GLY A 72 -6.27 55.60 43.95
C GLY A 72 -5.34 56.78 44.31
N GLN A 73 -4.11 56.51 44.75
CA GLN A 73 -3.10 57.52 45.09
C GLN A 73 -2.01 57.62 44.01
N SER A 74 -1.51 58.83 43.75
CA SER A 74 -0.43 59.06 42.77
C SER A 74 0.96 58.92 43.38
N TYR A 75 1.87 58.24 42.69
CA TYR A 75 3.28 58.19 43.07
C TYR A 75 4.06 59.33 42.39
N GLU A 76 4.39 60.38 43.16
CA GLU A 76 4.96 61.63 42.63
C GLU A 76 6.46 61.58 42.34
N ASN A 77 7.20 60.63 42.93
CA ASN A 77 8.66 60.61 42.88
C ASN A 77 9.26 60.09 41.55
N GLY A 78 8.43 59.57 40.64
CA GLY A 78 8.88 58.87 39.43
C GLY A 78 9.63 57.57 39.77
N ILE A 79 9.83 56.70 38.79
CA ILE A 79 10.56 55.44 38.96
C ILE A 79 11.98 55.62 38.44
N HIS A 80 12.97 55.21 39.22
CA HIS A 80 14.35 55.19 38.77
C HIS A 80 14.62 54.05 37.78
N VAL A 81 15.31 54.41 36.72
CA VAL A 81 15.81 53.49 35.71
C VAL A 81 17.32 53.67 35.59
N TYR A 82 18.04 52.56 35.71
CA TYR A 82 19.49 52.50 35.71
C TYR A 82 20.03 52.07 34.35
N ASP A 83 20.98 52.83 33.83
CA ASP A 83 21.79 52.48 32.67
C ASP A 83 23.27 52.69 32.99
N LYS A 84 24.06 51.62 32.95
CA LYS A 84 25.52 51.65 33.17
C LYS A 84 25.97 52.47 34.40
N GLY A 85 25.18 52.45 35.48
CA GLY A 85 25.48 53.14 36.74
C GLY A 85 24.95 54.57 36.86
N VAL A 86 24.27 55.10 35.83
CA VAL A 86 23.58 56.38 35.85
C VAL A 86 22.09 56.14 36.05
N SER A 87 21.47 56.84 37.00
CA SER A 87 20.01 56.78 37.23
C SER A 87 19.29 57.91 36.51
N GLU A 88 18.24 57.57 35.79
CA GLU A 88 17.28 58.51 35.21
C GLU A 88 15.91 58.26 35.84
N THR A 89 15.17 59.32 36.15
CA THR A 89 13.83 59.21 36.75
C THR A 89 12.78 59.33 35.65
N ILE A 90 11.81 58.41 35.64
CA ILE A 90 10.72 58.36 34.66
C ILE A 90 9.39 58.59 35.37
N PRO A 91 8.52 59.48 34.86
CA PRO A 91 7.21 59.68 35.48
C PRO A 91 6.38 58.39 35.44
N VAL A 92 5.69 58.10 36.55
CA VAL A 92 4.80 56.93 36.68
C VAL A 92 3.48 57.21 35.99
N ILE A 93 3.42 56.98 34.68
CA ILE A 93 2.16 57.03 33.93
C ILE A 93 1.67 55.59 33.78
N LEU A 94 0.79 55.15 34.67
CA LEU A 94 0.12 53.85 34.55
C LEU A 94 -1.02 53.97 33.54
N THR A 95 -0.98 53.13 32.51
CA THR A 95 -2.00 53.10 31.47
C THR A 95 -3.02 52.00 31.76
N PRO A 96 -4.33 52.24 31.50
CA PRO A 96 -5.34 51.19 31.59
C PRO A 96 -5.02 50.08 30.58
N LYS A 97 -4.96 48.84 31.06
CA LYS A 97 -4.54 47.68 30.27
C LYS A 97 -5.68 47.25 29.33
N SER A 98 -5.52 47.47 28.03
CA SER A 98 -6.41 46.88 27.02
C SER A 98 -5.93 45.47 26.68
N PRO A 99 -6.80 44.44 26.64
CA PRO A 99 -6.43 43.09 26.16
C PRO A 99 -5.76 43.12 24.77
N TYR A 100 -6.03 44.17 23.99
CA TYR A 100 -5.55 44.33 22.62
C TYR A 100 -4.16 44.98 22.52
N SER A 101 -3.70 45.71 23.56
CA SER A 101 -2.38 46.36 23.52
C SER A 101 -1.25 45.34 23.53
N VAL A 102 -1.39 44.25 24.30
CA VAL A 102 -0.41 43.15 24.34
C VAL A 102 -0.26 42.48 22.96
N LEU A 103 -1.36 42.27 22.24
CA LEU A 103 -1.31 41.72 20.88
C LEU A 103 -0.60 42.66 19.92
N ALA A 104 -0.88 43.96 19.99
CA ALA A 104 -0.23 44.98 19.17
C ALA A 104 1.29 45.00 19.43
N ASP A 105 1.69 45.04 20.70
CA ASP A 105 3.09 45.13 21.13
C ASP A 105 3.92 43.89 20.74
N PHE A 106 3.32 42.69 20.76
CA PHE A 106 4.00 41.42 20.42
C PHE A 106 3.65 40.88 19.02
N THR A 107 3.01 41.68 18.15
CA THR A 107 2.59 41.25 16.79
C THR A 107 3.75 40.66 16.00
N ARG A 108 4.95 41.24 16.14
CA ARG A 108 6.17 40.78 15.46
C ARG A 108 6.56 39.36 15.87
N ASP A 109 6.60 39.08 17.16
CA ASP A 109 7.04 37.79 17.71
C ASP A 109 6.04 36.69 17.34
N ILE A 110 4.74 37.00 17.38
CA ILE A 110 3.66 36.10 16.97
C ILE A 110 3.76 35.76 15.47
N LEU A 111 3.95 36.75 14.60
CA LEU A 111 4.10 36.53 13.16
C LEU A 111 5.32 35.68 12.82
N ILE A 112 6.45 35.91 13.49
CA ILE A 112 7.68 35.12 13.32
C ILE A 112 7.43 33.66 13.75
N SER A 113 6.75 33.45 14.88
CA SER A 113 6.44 32.11 15.36
C SER A 113 5.53 31.34 14.39
N LEU A 114 4.51 32.01 13.83
CA LEU A 114 3.62 31.43 12.83
C LEU A 114 4.36 31.08 11.53
N LEU A 115 5.32 31.91 11.11
CA LEU A 115 6.17 31.60 9.96
C LEU A 115 6.96 30.31 10.19
N TYR A 116 7.64 30.18 11.34
CA TYR A 116 8.39 28.96 11.67
C TYR A 116 7.50 27.72 11.74
N LEU A 117 6.33 27.83 12.35
CA LEU A 117 5.35 26.74 12.41
C LEU A 117 4.89 26.33 11.00
N SER A 118 4.64 27.29 10.10
CA SER A 118 4.25 27.01 8.72
C SER A 118 5.35 26.27 7.94
N VAL A 119 6.62 26.63 8.14
CA VAL A 119 7.78 25.94 7.54
C VAL A 119 7.94 24.53 8.14
N ALA A 120 7.74 24.36 9.44
CA ALA A 120 7.75 23.04 10.10
C ALA A 120 6.69 22.11 9.49
N ILE A 121 5.45 22.61 9.36
CA ILE A 121 4.33 21.88 8.75
C ILE A 121 4.66 21.50 7.31
N TRP A 122 5.26 22.41 6.53
CA TRP A 122 5.67 22.12 5.17
C TRP A 122 6.67 20.97 5.10
N PHE A 123 7.75 20.99 5.88
CA PHE A 123 8.71 19.88 5.93
C PHE A 123 8.03 18.58 6.35
N PHE A 124 7.13 18.62 7.34
CA PHE A 124 6.40 17.43 7.78
C PHE A 124 5.62 16.75 6.64
N PHE A 125 4.86 17.51 5.85
CA PHE A 125 4.02 16.95 4.81
C PHE A 125 4.82 16.41 3.62
N TYR A 126 5.96 17.03 3.30
CA TYR A 126 6.70 16.75 2.07
C TYR A 126 7.90 15.84 2.25
N THR A 127 8.68 16.01 3.31
CA THR A 127 9.88 15.19 3.53
C THR A 127 9.66 14.08 4.56
N ARG A 128 8.53 14.13 5.30
CA ARG A 128 8.27 13.28 6.48
C ARG A 128 9.45 13.31 7.47
N ASP A 129 10.22 14.40 7.44
CA ASP A 129 11.44 14.56 8.21
C ASP A 129 11.12 15.10 9.60
N LEU A 130 11.12 14.22 10.60
CA LEU A 130 10.82 14.59 11.98
C LEU A 130 11.83 15.61 12.55
N TYR A 131 13.09 15.59 12.14
CA TYR A 131 14.12 16.45 12.73
C TYR A 131 14.01 17.89 12.25
N MET A 132 13.69 18.09 10.97
CA MET A 132 13.40 19.44 10.45
C MET A 132 12.15 20.02 11.11
N VAL A 133 11.13 19.19 11.35
CA VAL A 133 9.92 19.59 12.08
C VAL A 133 10.26 20.00 13.53
N LEU A 134 11.07 19.20 14.22
CA LEU A 134 11.51 19.51 15.58
C LEU A 134 12.32 20.81 15.66
N LEU A 135 13.17 21.09 14.66
CA LEU A 135 13.96 22.32 14.59
C LEU A 135 13.08 23.56 14.43
N PHE A 136 12.21 23.58 13.42
CA PHE A 136 11.36 24.75 13.19
C PHE A 136 10.28 24.88 14.26
N GLY A 137 9.83 23.76 14.85
CA GLY A 137 8.98 23.77 16.03
C GLY A 137 9.67 24.38 17.25
N SER A 138 10.92 24.04 17.54
CA SER A 138 11.65 24.61 18.68
C SER A 138 11.98 26.09 18.48
N LEU A 139 12.31 26.52 17.26
CA LEU A 139 12.49 27.93 16.90
C LEU A 139 11.19 28.75 17.03
N SER A 140 10.04 28.17 16.64
CA SER A 140 8.72 28.77 16.84
C SER A 140 8.46 29.04 18.33
N CYS A 141 8.79 28.08 19.21
CA CYS A 141 8.66 28.26 20.66
C CYS A 141 9.61 29.33 21.22
N LEU A 142 10.88 29.36 20.78
CA LEU A 142 11.85 30.36 21.22
C LEU A 142 11.44 31.79 20.81
N SER A 143 10.84 31.97 19.63
CA SER A 143 10.39 33.28 19.17
C SER A 143 9.24 33.88 19.99
N LEU A 144 8.47 33.06 20.72
CA LEU A 144 7.40 33.52 21.61
C LEU A 144 7.87 33.73 23.05
N PHE A 145 9.17 33.60 23.34
CA PHE A 145 9.67 33.66 24.70
C PHE A 145 9.29 34.95 25.42
N ASN A 146 9.51 36.11 24.81
CA ASN A 146 9.21 37.41 25.41
C ASN A 146 7.71 37.55 25.71
N PHE A 147 6.86 37.13 24.77
CA PHE A 147 5.40 37.10 24.92
C PHE A 147 4.97 36.20 26.10
N PHE A 148 5.54 35.00 26.21
CA PHE A 148 5.21 34.07 27.28
C PHE A 148 5.73 34.51 28.66
N LEU A 149 6.92 35.11 28.71
CA LEU A 149 7.49 35.59 29.96
C LEU A 149 6.67 36.75 30.53
N VAL A 150 6.26 37.69 29.66
CA VAL A 150 5.35 38.78 30.01
C VAL A 150 3.96 38.26 30.40
N GLY A 151 3.45 37.23 29.72
CA GLY A 151 2.08 36.80 29.93
C GLY A 151 1.80 35.84 31.07
N PHE A 152 2.84 35.19 31.61
CA PHE A 152 2.68 34.10 32.57
C PHE A 152 3.68 34.11 33.73
N HIS A 153 4.64 35.05 33.74
CA HIS A 153 5.72 35.20 34.73
C HIS A 153 6.63 33.96 35.00
N ASP A 154 6.29 32.75 34.54
CA ASP A 154 6.92 31.49 34.99
C ASP A 154 7.31 30.52 33.84
N PHE A 155 7.44 31.02 32.60
CA PHE A 155 7.79 30.23 31.41
C PHE A 155 9.28 30.01 31.19
N HIS A 156 10.13 30.35 32.17
CA HIS A 156 11.57 30.13 32.15
C HIS A 156 11.94 28.67 31.85
N PHE A 157 11.17 27.71 32.36
CA PHE A 157 11.37 26.28 32.05
C PHE A 157 11.37 25.98 30.55
N LEU A 158 10.34 26.44 29.84
CA LEU A 158 10.16 26.16 28.41
C LEU A 158 11.25 26.82 27.58
N PHE A 159 11.67 28.02 27.96
CA PHE A 159 12.76 28.73 27.32
C PHE A 159 14.06 27.94 27.36
N PHE A 160 14.53 27.57 28.56
CA PHE A 160 15.77 26.83 28.70
C PHE A 160 15.66 25.43 28.10
N PHE A 161 14.50 24.76 28.23
CA PHE A 161 14.26 23.49 27.55
C PHE A 161 14.48 23.61 26.03
N PHE A 162 13.79 24.56 25.37
CA PHE A 162 13.90 24.71 23.92
C PHE A 162 15.25 25.26 23.47
N LEU A 163 15.91 26.08 24.29
CA LEU A 163 17.25 26.61 24.01
C LEU A 163 18.26 25.46 23.86
N TYR A 164 18.34 24.57 24.85
CA TYR A 164 19.27 23.44 24.81
C TYR A 164 18.80 22.33 23.87
N PHE A 165 17.49 22.08 23.76
CA PHE A 165 16.94 21.09 22.84
C PHE A 165 17.25 21.45 21.37
N THR A 166 17.17 22.74 21.01
CA THR A 166 17.48 23.20 19.65
C THR A 166 18.93 22.89 19.25
N ALA A 167 19.89 23.02 20.18
CA ALA A 167 21.29 22.66 19.91
C ALA A 167 21.47 21.17 19.57
N PHE A 168 20.81 20.28 20.31
CA PHE A 168 20.82 18.83 20.01
C PHE A 168 20.12 18.50 18.69
N VAL A 169 19.02 19.18 18.37
CA VAL A 169 18.35 19.01 17.08
C VAL A 169 19.28 19.39 15.92
N ILE A 170 20.03 20.49 16.04
CA ILE A 170 21.04 20.91 15.04
C ILE A 170 22.14 19.85 14.90
N LEU A 171 22.63 19.31 16.01
CA LEU A 171 23.63 18.24 16.01
C LEU A 171 23.09 16.97 15.32
N ASN A 172 21.86 16.57 15.63
CA ASN A 172 21.20 15.43 15.00
C ASN A 172 21.01 15.59 13.50
N ILE A 173 20.59 16.78 13.06
CA ILE A 173 20.51 17.13 11.64
C ILE A 173 21.88 16.98 10.98
N THR A 174 22.97 17.38 11.66
CA THR A 174 24.35 17.21 11.17
C THR A 174 24.68 15.74 10.88
N PHE A 175 24.39 14.83 11.80
CA PHE A 175 24.64 13.40 11.61
C PHE A 175 23.81 12.83 10.46
N ARG A 176 22.55 13.25 10.37
CA ARG A 176 21.66 12.85 9.28
C ARG A 176 22.11 13.35 7.91
N LEU A 177 22.59 14.59 7.81
CA LEU A 177 23.13 15.16 6.58
C LEU A 177 24.39 14.41 6.10
N ARG A 178 25.06 13.67 6.99
CA ARG A 178 26.18 12.76 6.67
C ARG A 178 25.74 11.32 6.36
N GLY A 179 24.43 11.06 6.27
CA GLY A 179 23.90 9.71 6.02
C GLY A 179 24.02 8.77 7.22
N LYS A 180 24.21 9.28 8.44
CA LYS A 180 24.24 8.48 9.67
C LYS A 180 22.96 8.75 10.46
N GLU A 181 22.11 7.74 10.64
CA GLU A 181 20.98 7.83 11.56
C GLU A 181 21.47 7.57 12.99
N LEU A 182 21.25 8.53 13.89
CA LEU A 182 21.45 8.31 15.32
C LEU A 182 20.34 7.36 15.81
N PRO A 183 20.69 6.23 16.44
CA PRO A 183 19.69 5.33 17.02
C PRO A 183 18.72 6.08 17.94
N THR A 184 17.43 5.78 17.87
CA THR A 184 16.37 6.49 18.64
C THR A 184 16.64 6.54 20.15
N ARG A 185 17.43 5.61 20.69
CA ARG A 185 17.90 5.61 22.08
C ARG A 185 18.70 6.86 22.49
N TRP A 186 19.32 7.57 21.55
CA TRP A 186 20.07 8.80 21.84
C TRP A 186 19.20 10.02 22.08
N PHE A 187 17.93 10.01 21.65
CA PHE A 187 17.00 11.08 21.96
C PHE A 187 16.65 11.19 23.44
N ALA A 188 16.61 10.07 24.16
CA ALA A 188 16.24 10.07 25.57
C ALA A 188 17.22 10.91 26.42
N PRO A 189 18.56 10.69 26.32
CA PRO A 189 19.54 11.57 26.97
C PRO A 189 19.42 13.06 26.61
N GLU A 190 19.19 13.38 25.34
CA GLU A 190 19.07 14.78 24.86
C GLU A 190 17.86 15.48 25.46
N ILE A 191 16.71 14.78 25.51
CA ILE A 191 15.49 15.28 26.13
C ILE A 191 15.70 15.42 27.65
N ILE A 192 16.30 14.43 28.31
CA ILE A 192 16.57 14.49 29.76
C ILE A 192 17.47 15.67 30.10
N PHE A 193 18.54 15.90 29.33
CA PHE A 193 19.42 17.04 29.53
C PHE A 193 18.66 18.37 29.36
N SER A 194 17.84 18.47 28.32
CA SER A 194 17.04 19.66 28.06
C SER A 194 15.99 19.89 29.16
N LEU A 195 15.42 18.83 29.73
CA LEU A 195 14.50 18.90 30.88
C LEU A 195 15.22 19.40 32.13
N ILE A 196 16.42 18.88 32.42
CA ILE A 196 17.24 19.35 33.56
C ILE A 196 17.56 20.84 33.39
N ALA A 197 17.98 21.26 32.20
CA ALA A 197 18.24 22.68 31.92
C ALA A 197 16.99 23.54 32.12
N GLY A 198 15.81 23.05 31.69
CA GLY A 198 14.52 23.68 31.97
C GLY A 198 14.25 23.84 33.47
N PHE A 199 14.42 22.77 34.26
CA PHE A 199 14.18 22.81 35.71
C PHE A 199 15.15 23.72 36.45
N VAL A 200 16.43 23.69 36.09
CA VAL A 200 17.47 24.59 36.64
C VAL A 200 17.15 26.04 36.29
N GLY A 201 16.77 26.30 35.04
CA GLY A 201 16.38 27.63 34.60
C GLY A 201 15.15 28.18 35.31
N LYS A 202 14.18 27.31 35.65
CA LYS A 202 13.02 27.68 36.46
C LYS A 202 13.39 27.97 37.92
N SER A 203 14.25 27.15 38.52
CA SER A 203 14.64 27.31 39.93
C SER A 203 15.51 28.55 40.17
N GLN A 204 16.31 28.94 39.17
CA GLN A 204 17.23 30.07 39.25
C GLN A 204 16.62 31.41 38.79
N LYS A 205 15.28 31.50 38.68
CA LYS A 205 14.60 32.76 38.27
C LYS A 205 14.86 33.96 39.18
N ALA A 206 15.25 33.71 40.43
CA ALA A 206 15.47 34.74 41.45
C ALA A 206 16.92 35.29 41.46
N ASP A 207 17.87 34.62 40.79
CA ASP A 207 19.26 35.08 40.68
C ASP A 207 19.55 35.53 39.24
N PRO A 208 19.57 36.85 38.97
CA PRO A 208 19.79 37.39 37.63
C PRO A 208 21.15 37.03 37.03
N GLN A 209 22.18 36.80 37.85
CA GLN A 209 23.51 36.46 37.36
C GLN A 209 23.54 35.02 36.84
N ILE A 210 23.01 34.09 37.62
CA ILE A 210 22.95 32.67 37.23
C ILE A 210 22.03 32.48 36.02
N PHE A 211 20.90 33.20 35.98
CA PHE A 211 19.99 33.20 34.85
C PHE A 211 20.68 33.64 33.55
N GLY A 212 21.41 34.75 33.60
CA GLY A 212 22.17 35.27 32.46
C GLY A 212 23.23 34.29 31.99
N ILE A 213 24.03 33.74 32.91
CA ILE A 213 25.07 32.75 32.60
C ILE A 213 24.46 31.50 31.91
N LEU A 214 23.34 30.99 32.42
CA LEU A 214 22.68 29.81 31.85
C LEU A 214 22.14 30.09 30.44
N ALA A 215 21.58 31.29 30.21
CA ALA A 215 21.06 31.68 28.90
C ALA A 215 22.20 31.83 27.89
N THR A 216 23.26 32.55 28.28
CA THR A 216 24.46 32.74 27.48
C THR A 216 25.12 31.40 27.12
N ASN A 217 25.23 30.47 28.07
CA ASN A 217 25.78 29.14 27.83
C ASN A 217 24.94 28.31 26.85
N GLY A 218 23.61 28.34 26.98
CA GLY A 218 22.72 27.64 26.04
C GLY A 218 22.86 28.17 24.61
N VAL A 219 23.04 29.48 24.46
CA VAL A 219 23.29 30.11 23.17
C VAL A 219 24.66 29.73 22.60
N TYR A 220 25.73 29.76 23.40
CA TYR A 220 27.05 29.27 22.99
C TYR A 220 27.02 27.80 22.55
N PHE A 221 26.17 26.99 23.20
CA PHE A 221 26.00 25.60 22.83
C PHE A 221 25.36 25.44 21.43
N ILE A 222 24.34 26.24 21.10
CA ILE A 222 23.76 26.29 19.74
C ILE A 222 24.83 26.66 18.71
N LEU A 223 25.66 27.67 18.99
CA LEU A 223 26.73 28.11 18.09
C LEU A 223 27.79 27.03 17.91
N PHE A 224 28.19 26.37 19.00
CA PHE A 224 29.15 25.28 18.96
C PHE A 224 28.63 24.12 18.09
N CYS A 225 27.38 23.70 18.29
CA CYS A 225 26.74 22.68 17.45
C CYS A 225 26.64 23.12 15.98
N SER A 226 26.33 24.40 15.74
CA SER A 226 26.25 24.97 14.38
C SER A 226 27.64 25.01 13.70
N LEU A 227 28.70 25.39 14.42
CA LEU A 227 30.06 25.41 13.92
C LEU A 227 30.56 24.00 13.60
N ILE A 228 30.30 23.03 14.49
CA ILE A 228 30.60 21.61 14.25
C ILE A 228 29.90 21.11 12.99
N CYS A 229 28.64 21.50 12.80
CA CYS A 229 27.88 21.18 11.60
C CYS A 229 28.60 21.68 10.34
N ILE A 230 28.98 22.96 10.32
CA ILE A 230 29.69 23.59 9.20
C ILE A 230 31.01 22.86 8.94
N LEU A 231 31.83 22.64 9.96
CA LEU A 231 33.14 21.98 9.84
C LEU A 231 33.02 20.55 9.31
N PHE A 232 32.05 19.77 9.81
CA PHE A 232 31.83 18.42 9.31
C PHE A 232 31.31 18.38 7.88
N LEU A 233 30.47 19.34 7.48
CA LEU A 233 29.97 19.43 6.11
C LEU A 233 31.09 19.84 5.14
N ILE A 234 32.00 20.72 5.55
CA ILE A 234 33.21 21.06 4.78
C ILE A 234 34.11 19.83 4.65
N ALA A 235 34.40 19.12 5.74
CA ALA A 235 35.26 17.93 5.72
C ALA A 235 34.69 16.79 4.85
N ASP A 236 33.38 16.56 4.91
CA ASP A 236 32.70 15.57 4.06
C ASP A 236 32.69 15.96 2.58
N SER A 237 32.60 17.26 2.29
CA SER A 237 32.69 17.82 0.94
C SER A 237 34.09 17.66 0.33
N ILE A 238 35.14 17.74 1.15
CA ILE A 238 36.53 17.53 0.72
C ILE A 238 36.85 16.04 0.51
N ARG A 239 36.36 15.16 1.39
CA ARG A 239 36.71 13.72 1.39
C ARG A 239 36.06 12.93 0.26
N ASN A 240 34.86 13.32 -0.15
CA ASN A 240 34.11 12.65 -1.21
C ASN A 240 34.12 13.56 -2.44
N LEU A 241 34.91 13.22 -3.46
CA LEU A 241 34.95 13.87 -4.79
C LEU A 241 33.58 13.73 -5.49
N PHE A 242 32.60 14.50 -5.06
CA PHE A 242 31.27 14.55 -5.65
C PHE A 242 31.25 15.49 -6.87
N PRO A 243 30.32 15.31 -7.83
CA PRO A 243 30.09 16.31 -8.88
C PRO A 243 29.76 17.69 -8.26
N LEU A 244 30.25 18.77 -8.88
CA LEU A 244 30.12 20.18 -8.41
C LEU A 244 28.69 20.55 -7.94
N GLN A 245 27.65 19.96 -8.54
CA GLN A 245 26.24 20.20 -8.20
C GLN A 245 25.85 19.73 -6.79
N SER A 246 26.49 18.67 -6.26
CA SER A 246 26.29 18.16 -4.88
C SER A 246 26.96 19.06 -3.83
N LEU A 247 28.12 19.63 -4.18
CA LEU A 247 28.87 20.56 -3.34
C LEU A 247 28.09 21.84 -3.05
N PHE A 248 27.51 22.47 -4.09
CA PHE A 248 26.70 23.67 -3.95
C PHE A 248 25.40 23.45 -3.16
N LYS A 249 24.81 22.25 -3.24
CA LYS A 249 23.65 21.84 -2.43
C LYS A 249 23.99 21.86 -0.94
N LYS A 250 25.13 21.25 -0.56
CA LYS A 250 25.63 21.26 0.82
C LYS A 250 25.98 22.69 1.27
N LEU A 251 26.66 23.48 0.44
CA LEU A 251 27.00 24.88 0.73
C LEU A 251 25.77 25.79 0.93
N SER A 252 24.70 25.60 0.14
CA SER A 252 23.46 26.37 0.30
C SER A 252 22.73 26.05 1.60
N LEU A 253 22.75 24.78 2.02
CA LEU A 253 22.16 24.35 3.29
C LEU A 253 23.01 24.87 4.47
N ILE A 254 24.34 24.77 4.36
CA ILE A 254 25.30 25.34 5.31
C ILE A 254 25.05 26.84 5.48
N ALA A 255 24.98 27.60 4.39
CA ALA A 255 24.72 29.03 4.42
C ALA A 255 23.36 29.37 5.06
N ALA A 256 22.32 28.59 4.75
CA ALA A 256 20.99 28.78 5.33
C ALA A 256 20.98 28.51 6.85
N PHE A 257 21.67 27.46 7.32
CA PHE A 257 21.83 27.18 8.75
C PHE A 257 22.69 28.22 9.48
N SER A 258 23.77 28.69 8.86
CA SER A 258 24.61 29.77 9.39
C SER A 258 23.85 31.08 9.54
N VAL A 259 23.00 31.43 8.56
CA VAL A 259 22.17 32.64 8.57
C VAL A 259 21.14 32.61 9.70
N ILE A 260 20.51 31.46 9.99
CA ILE A 260 19.51 31.34 11.08
C ILE A 260 20.16 31.33 12.47
N SER A 261 21.24 30.58 12.66
CA SER A 261 21.79 30.35 14.01
C SER A 261 22.73 31.45 14.46
N ILE A 262 23.41 32.15 13.53
CA ILE A 262 24.50 33.08 13.85
C ILE A 262 24.05 34.54 13.77
N ILE A 263 23.21 34.92 12.80
CA ILE A 263 22.84 36.34 12.59
C ILE A 263 21.97 36.91 13.72
N PRO A 264 20.93 36.21 14.21
CA PRO A 264 20.18 36.66 15.38
C PRO A 264 21.07 36.78 16.62
N PHE A 265 22.07 35.91 16.75
CA PHE A 265 23.02 35.92 17.86
C PHE A 265 23.97 37.12 17.83
N VAL A 266 24.61 37.39 16.68
CA VAL A 266 25.47 38.57 16.49
C VAL A 266 24.67 39.86 16.75
N SER A 267 23.38 39.85 16.43
CA SER A 267 22.48 41.00 16.65
C SER A 267 22.14 41.24 18.13
N VAL A 268 22.28 40.22 19.00
CA VAL A 268 21.98 40.28 20.44
C VAL A 268 23.24 40.56 21.27
N GLU A 269 24.34 39.83 21.05
CA GLU A 269 25.59 40.00 21.83
C GLU A 269 26.32 41.32 21.49
N PHE A 270 26.23 41.80 20.25
CA PHE A 270 26.83 43.08 19.86
C PHE A 270 25.80 44.23 19.88
N SER A 271 24.69 44.07 20.61
CA SER A 271 23.65 45.10 20.74
C SER A 271 24.16 46.41 21.36
N GLU A 272 25.27 46.38 22.11
CA GLU A 272 25.95 47.58 22.61
C GLU A 272 26.72 48.35 21.53
N VAL A 273 27.08 47.70 20.41
CA VAL A 273 27.89 48.25 19.33
C VAL A 273 27.05 48.53 18.08
N ILE A 274 25.97 47.78 17.88
CA ILE A 274 25.09 47.84 16.71
C ILE A 274 23.82 48.62 17.07
N SER A 275 23.51 49.67 16.28
CA SER A 275 22.28 50.45 16.51
C SER A 275 21.02 49.56 16.48
N PRO A 276 19.99 49.84 17.30
CA PRO A 276 18.76 49.04 17.36
C PRO A 276 18.07 48.86 16.00
N ALA A 277 18.18 49.85 15.12
CA ALA A 277 17.64 49.78 13.75
C ALA A 277 18.39 48.76 12.87
N VAL A 278 19.72 48.70 12.98
CA VAL A 278 20.56 47.75 12.22
C VAL A 278 20.40 46.33 12.76
N SER A 279 20.29 46.15 14.07
CA SER A 279 19.96 44.85 14.68
C SER A 279 18.61 44.33 14.19
N LYS A 280 17.58 45.18 14.17
CA LYS A 280 16.27 44.84 13.58
C LYS A 280 16.37 44.48 12.09
N LEU A 281 17.16 45.21 11.30
CA LEU A 281 17.37 44.95 9.86
C LEU A 281 18.14 43.65 9.60
N LEU A 282 19.15 43.31 10.41
CA LEU A 282 19.91 42.06 10.30
C LEU A 282 19.03 40.84 10.59
N ILE A 283 18.21 40.96 11.62
CA ILE A 283 17.21 39.95 11.96
C ILE A 283 16.23 39.78 10.79
N VAL A 284 15.62 40.87 10.30
CA VAL A 284 14.67 40.84 9.15
C VAL A 284 15.32 40.32 7.86
N SER A 285 16.58 40.68 7.57
CA SER A 285 17.27 40.21 6.37
C SER A 285 17.61 38.72 6.45
N ALA A 286 18.03 38.20 7.62
CA ALA A 286 18.14 36.76 7.84
C ALA A 286 16.80 36.04 7.59
N PHE A 287 15.68 36.66 7.98
CA PHE A 287 14.33 36.14 7.78
C PHE A 287 13.82 36.14 6.32
N VAL A 288 14.33 37.02 5.45
CA VAL A 288 13.98 37.05 4.02
C VAL A 288 14.93 36.19 3.20
N ILE A 289 16.22 36.24 3.52
CA ILE A 289 17.28 35.53 2.80
C ILE A 289 17.18 34.03 3.06
N PHE A 290 16.80 33.61 4.27
CA PHE A 290 16.72 32.19 4.63
C PHE A 290 15.67 31.39 3.81
N PRO A 291 14.38 31.79 3.75
CA PRO A 291 13.41 31.13 2.88
C PRO A 291 13.83 31.18 1.41
N ALA A 292 14.41 32.30 0.95
CA ALA A 292 14.91 32.43 -0.41
C ALA A 292 16.06 31.45 -0.70
N LEU A 293 16.99 31.22 0.23
CA LEU A 293 18.08 30.26 0.11
C LEU A 293 17.58 28.82 0.16
N ILE A 294 16.59 28.49 1.00
CA ILE A 294 15.94 27.17 0.97
C ILE A 294 15.19 26.96 -0.34
N ILE A 295 14.45 27.95 -0.82
CA ILE A 295 13.71 27.88 -2.09
C ILE A 295 14.70 27.72 -3.25
N TYR A 296 15.75 28.54 -3.30
CA TYR A 296 16.81 28.45 -4.31
C TYR A 296 17.52 27.09 -4.25
N GLY A 297 17.89 26.61 -3.05
CA GLY A 297 18.50 25.30 -2.85
C GLY A 297 17.58 24.16 -3.27
N THR A 298 16.28 24.30 -3.00
CA THR A 298 15.24 23.32 -3.39
C THR A 298 15.02 23.32 -4.90
N PHE A 299 14.99 24.49 -5.55
CA PHE A 299 14.70 24.70 -6.97
C PHE A 299 15.89 24.33 -7.88
N MET A 300 17.10 24.76 -7.52
CA MET A 300 18.30 24.54 -8.33
C MET A 300 18.91 23.15 -8.13
N TYR A 301 18.74 22.54 -6.95
CA TYR A 301 19.49 21.32 -6.58
C TYR A 301 18.62 20.16 -6.07
N SER A 302 17.29 20.22 -6.26
CA SER A 302 16.34 19.13 -5.99
C SER A 302 16.51 18.52 -4.58
N ILE A 303 16.54 19.37 -3.54
CA ILE A 303 16.58 18.91 -2.12
C ILE A 303 15.30 18.11 -1.80
N VAL A 304 14.17 18.58 -2.28
CA VAL A 304 12.87 17.90 -2.33
C VAL A 304 12.55 17.68 -3.82
N PRO A 305 11.94 16.56 -4.24
CA PRO A 305 11.52 16.41 -5.63
C PRO A 305 10.56 17.55 -6.00
N VAL A 306 11.08 18.56 -6.71
CA VAL A 306 10.37 19.75 -7.25
C VAL A 306 9.11 19.31 -8.01
N GLN A 307 9.17 18.12 -8.56
CA GLN A 307 8.17 17.40 -9.33
C GLN A 307 6.94 16.92 -8.54
N ILE A 308 7.03 16.76 -7.21
CA ILE A 308 5.93 16.37 -6.31
C ILE A 308 5.55 17.54 -5.39
N ALA A 309 6.46 18.50 -5.20
CA ALA A 309 6.29 19.64 -4.28
C ALA A 309 5.47 20.82 -4.84
N PHE A 310 5.31 20.94 -6.16
CA PHE A 310 4.83 22.19 -6.75
C PHE A 310 3.31 22.39 -6.79
N SER A 311 2.48 21.34 -6.71
CA SER A 311 1.09 21.52 -7.12
C SER A 311 0.13 21.97 -6.01
N SER A 312 0.48 21.96 -4.72
CA SER A 312 -0.48 22.48 -3.71
C SER A 312 0.11 23.18 -2.49
N SER A 313 1.31 22.81 -2.01
CA SER A 313 1.86 23.46 -0.82
C SER A 313 2.69 24.68 -1.10
N LEU A 314 3.47 24.72 -2.18
CA LEU A 314 4.26 25.89 -2.55
C LEU A 314 3.35 27.05 -2.93
N THR A 315 2.29 26.78 -3.69
CA THR A 315 1.21 27.74 -3.93
C THR A 315 0.52 28.17 -2.63
N SER A 316 0.29 27.26 -1.68
CA SER A 316 -0.24 27.62 -0.35
C SER A 316 0.72 28.50 0.44
N ILE A 317 2.03 28.20 0.44
CA ILE A 317 3.06 28.98 1.13
C ILE A 317 3.19 30.36 0.51
N TYR A 318 3.25 30.46 -0.82
CA TYR A 318 3.27 31.75 -1.50
C TYR A 318 2.01 32.54 -1.21
N LEU A 319 0.84 31.90 -1.17
CA LEU A 319 -0.39 32.58 -0.82
C LEU A 319 -0.38 33.04 0.64
N ILE A 320 0.12 32.22 1.58
CA ILE A 320 0.28 32.59 2.99
C ILE A 320 1.27 33.76 3.12
N LEU A 321 2.39 33.76 2.41
CA LEU A 321 3.38 34.86 2.42
C LEU A 321 2.83 36.14 1.79
N ILE A 322 2.08 36.03 0.68
CA ILE A 322 1.41 37.17 0.04
C ILE A 322 0.31 37.73 0.95
N LEU A 323 -0.45 36.87 1.63
CA LEU A 323 -1.47 37.28 2.58
C LEU A 323 -0.85 37.89 3.84
N ALA A 324 0.22 37.32 4.39
CA ALA A 324 0.94 37.88 5.54
C ALA A 324 1.59 39.23 5.20
N GLY A 325 2.22 39.35 4.02
CA GLY A 325 2.77 40.61 3.53
C GLY A 325 1.68 41.64 3.22
N GLY A 326 0.57 41.21 2.62
CA GLY A 326 -0.60 42.05 2.36
C GLY A 326 -1.28 42.54 3.63
N TYR A 327 -1.37 41.69 4.65
CA TYR A 327 -1.84 42.04 5.99
C TYR A 327 -0.97 43.15 6.59
N LEU A 328 0.35 42.95 6.63
CA LEU A 328 1.29 43.93 7.16
C LEU A 328 1.24 45.26 6.39
N PHE A 329 1.11 45.21 5.06
CA PHE A 329 0.97 46.39 4.23
C PHE A 329 -0.34 47.14 4.51
N LEU A 330 -1.48 46.43 4.52
CA LEU A 330 -2.79 47.04 4.79
C LEU A 330 -2.84 47.62 6.20
N LEU A 331 -2.26 46.93 7.18
CA LEU A 331 -2.16 47.38 8.56
C LEU A 331 -1.29 48.65 8.64
N SER A 332 -0.12 48.67 8.00
CA SER A 332 0.73 49.87 7.93
C SER A 332 0.03 51.07 7.28
N VAL A 333 -0.74 50.84 6.21
CA VAL A 333 -1.55 51.88 5.56
C VAL A 333 -2.67 52.36 6.49
N PHE A 334 -3.38 51.45 7.14
CA PHE A 334 -4.48 51.78 8.05
C PHE A 334 -4.02 52.61 9.24
N PHE A 335 -2.91 52.24 9.88
CA PHE A 335 -2.29 53.00 10.96
C PHE A 335 -1.81 54.38 10.50
N LYS A 336 -1.31 54.51 9.26
CA LYS A 336 -0.85 55.79 8.71
C LYS A 336 -1.97 56.79 8.44
N PHE A 337 -3.15 56.31 8.05
CA PHE A 337 -4.28 57.19 7.69
C PHE A 337 -5.21 57.53 8.85
N ASN A 338 -5.34 56.65 9.86
CA ASN A 338 -6.28 56.90 10.95
C ASN A 338 -5.85 56.21 12.28
N PRO A 339 -4.81 56.72 12.95
CA PRO A 339 -4.21 56.05 14.11
C PRO A 339 -5.19 55.84 15.28
N ALA A 340 -6.07 56.80 15.56
CA ALA A 340 -7.06 56.69 16.64
C ALA A 340 -8.19 55.67 16.34
N ALA A 341 -8.53 55.48 15.06
CA ALA A 341 -9.48 54.46 14.63
C ALA A 341 -8.82 53.08 14.52
N ALA A 342 -7.51 53.04 14.24
CA ALA A 342 -6.76 51.80 14.10
C ALA A 342 -6.78 50.98 15.38
N ASP A 343 -6.57 51.61 16.54
CA ASP A 343 -6.64 50.93 17.84
C ASP A 343 -8.05 50.45 18.20
N LYS A 344 -9.08 51.18 17.77
CA LYS A 344 -10.48 50.85 18.07
C LYS A 344 -11.02 49.70 17.22
N TYR A 345 -10.63 49.62 15.95
CA TYR A 345 -11.22 48.69 14.97
C TYR A 345 -10.27 47.55 14.54
N LEU A 346 -9.14 47.39 15.24
CA LEU A 346 -8.12 46.39 14.89
C LEU A 346 -8.68 44.96 14.92
N GLN A 347 -9.59 44.66 15.85
CA GLN A 347 -10.20 43.34 15.96
C GLN A 347 -11.13 43.01 14.80
N GLU A 348 -12.03 43.94 14.45
CA GLU A 348 -12.94 43.78 13.34
C GLU A 348 -12.15 43.64 12.04
N PHE A 349 -11.07 44.42 11.90
CA PHE A 349 -10.14 44.30 10.78
C PHE A 349 -9.44 42.92 10.74
N ASN A 350 -8.92 42.44 11.87
CA ASN A 350 -8.23 41.14 11.95
C ASN A 350 -9.18 39.97 11.67
N LEU A 351 -10.38 39.99 12.24
CA LEU A 351 -11.41 38.97 12.01
C LEU A 351 -11.88 38.96 10.55
N LEU A 352 -12.09 40.15 9.97
CA LEU A 352 -12.45 40.30 8.57
C LEU A 352 -11.33 39.79 7.66
N PHE A 353 -10.08 40.16 7.93
CA PHE A 353 -8.92 39.75 7.16
C PHE A 353 -8.69 38.23 7.22
N ILE A 354 -8.77 37.63 8.41
CA ILE A 354 -8.65 36.17 8.58
C ILE A 354 -9.79 35.45 7.86
N SER A 355 -11.03 35.92 7.99
CA SER A 355 -12.20 35.31 7.33
C SER A 355 -12.07 35.36 5.80
N ILE A 356 -11.67 36.51 5.24
CA ILE A 356 -11.39 36.67 3.81
C ILE A 356 -10.23 35.80 3.37
N SER A 357 -9.14 35.75 4.15
CA SER A 357 -7.96 34.95 3.86
C SER A 357 -8.30 33.45 3.81
N VAL A 358 -9.02 32.93 4.79
CA VAL A 358 -9.44 31.51 4.85
C VAL A 358 -10.36 31.16 3.68
N TYR A 359 -11.33 32.01 3.35
CA TYR A 359 -12.24 31.80 2.22
C TYR A 359 -11.51 31.83 0.86
N THR A 360 -10.56 32.75 0.70
CA THR A 360 -9.80 32.91 -0.57
C THR A 360 -8.69 31.88 -0.73
N LEU A 361 -8.07 31.42 0.37
CA LEU A 361 -6.94 30.49 0.37
C LEU A 361 -7.22 29.22 -0.42
N GLY A 362 -8.31 28.52 -0.11
CA GLY A 362 -8.65 27.26 -0.78
C GLY A 362 -8.92 27.44 -2.27
N SER A 363 -9.68 28.48 -2.63
CA SER A 363 -10.13 28.74 -4.01
C SER A 363 -8.97 29.20 -4.90
N VAL A 364 -8.14 30.13 -4.42
CA VAL A 364 -7.00 30.66 -5.17
C VAL A 364 -5.90 29.61 -5.29
N ASN A 365 -5.63 28.85 -4.23
CA ASN A 365 -4.65 27.77 -4.27
C ASN A 365 -5.03 26.71 -5.32
N ARG A 366 -6.30 26.31 -5.39
CA ARG A 366 -6.79 25.35 -6.40
C ARG A 366 -6.67 25.89 -7.83
N ARG A 367 -6.93 27.19 -8.05
CA ARG A 367 -6.77 27.82 -9.37
C ARG A 367 -5.31 27.96 -9.79
N LEU A 368 -4.43 28.41 -8.90
CA LEU A 368 -2.99 28.55 -9.16
C LEU A 368 -2.35 27.19 -9.44
N SER A 369 -2.68 26.18 -8.63
CA SER A 369 -2.29 24.79 -8.84
C SER A 369 -2.63 24.31 -10.25
N ASN A 370 -3.91 24.44 -10.64
CA ASN A 370 -4.39 24.04 -11.96
C ASN A 370 -3.73 24.83 -13.10
N LEU A 371 -3.43 26.12 -12.90
CA LEU A 371 -2.74 26.96 -13.89
C LEU A 371 -1.28 26.53 -14.09
N VAL A 372 -0.57 26.20 -13.01
CA VAL A 372 0.80 25.66 -13.09
C VAL A 372 0.81 24.33 -13.84
N ASP A 373 -0.14 23.44 -13.52
CA ASP A 373 -0.27 22.13 -14.16
C ASP A 373 -0.60 22.25 -15.65
N THR A 374 -1.57 23.10 -16.01
CA THR A 374 -1.95 23.33 -17.42
C THR A 374 -0.87 24.06 -18.20
N TRP A 375 -0.21 25.05 -17.62
CA TRP A 375 0.90 25.77 -18.26
C TRP A 375 2.07 24.85 -18.60
N SER A 376 2.39 23.88 -17.73
CA SER A 376 3.45 22.91 -18.00
C SER A 376 3.08 21.88 -19.08
N PHE A 377 1.82 21.45 -19.17
CA PHE A 377 1.40 20.38 -20.10
C PHE A 377 1.08 20.90 -21.52
N LYS A 378 0.47 22.09 -21.65
CA LYS A 378 0.02 22.63 -22.94
C LYS A 378 1.16 22.98 -23.92
N ARG A 379 2.38 23.16 -23.42
CA ARG A 379 3.54 23.58 -24.23
C ARG A 379 4.23 22.43 -24.97
N ASN A 380 3.92 21.17 -24.66
CA ASN A 380 4.65 20.02 -25.19
C ASN A 380 3.76 19.14 -26.09
N GLN A 381 3.42 19.68 -27.26
CA GLN A 381 2.56 19.05 -28.29
C GLN A 381 2.98 17.61 -28.63
N ARG A 382 4.29 17.33 -28.57
CA ARG A 382 4.88 16.00 -28.76
C ARG A 382 4.35 14.94 -27.77
N LEU A 383 4.15 15.29 -26.50
CA LEU A 383 3.66 14.36 -25.47
C LEU A 383 2.18 14.01 -25.69
N HIS A 384 1.40 14.96 -26.20
CA HIS A 384 -0.02 14.75 -26.47
C HIS A 384 -0.22 13.79 -27.65
N SER A 385 0.46 14.06 -28.78
CA SER A 385 0.42 13.18 -29.97
C SER A 385 0.94 11.77 -29.68
N ALA A 386 1.92 11.64 -28.78
CA ALA A 386 2.43 10.35 -28.32
C ALA A 386 1.32 9.54 -27.62
N LEU A 387 0.59 10.14 -26.66
CA LEU A 387 -0.49 9.45 -25.94
C LEU A 387 -1.65 9.03 -26.86
N GLU A 388 -2.04 9.86 -27.83
CA GLU A 388 -3.06 9.50 -28.82
C GLU A 388 -2.62 8.29 -29.65
N THR A 389 -1.35 8.27 -30.07
CA THR A 389 -0.77 7.16 -30.84
C THR A 389 -0.87 5.84 -30.09
N VAL A 390 -0.48 5.80 -28.81
CA VAL A 390 -0.54 4.55 -28.03
C VAL A 390 -1.97 4.18 -27.64
N SER A 391 -2.84 5.14 -27.36
CA SER A 391 -4.26 4.85 -27.10
C SER A 391 -4.92 4.17 -28.31
N SER A 392 -4.56 4.58 -29.53
CA SER A 392 -5.03 3.93 -30.75
C SER A 392 -4.49 2.50 -30.92
N MET A 393 -3.25 2.25 -30.48
CA MET A 393 -2.62 0.91 -30.53
C MET A 393 -3.21 -0.07 -29.51
N ILE A 394 -3.68 0.39 -28.35
CA ILE A 394 -4.36 -0.45 -27.35
C ILE A 394 -5.72 -0.93 -27.89
N SER A 395 -6.32 -0.16 -28.79
CA SER A 395 -7.64 -0.45 -29.38
C SER A 395 -7.56 -1.36 -30.61
N ALA A 396 -6.36 -1.56 -31.18
CA ALA A 396 -6.14 -2.37 -32.37
C ALA A 396 -5.66 -3.80 -31.99
N PRO A 397 -6.01 -4.84 -32.79
CA PRO A 397 -5.58 -6.22 -32.56
C PRO A 397 -4.11 -6.40 -33.00
N ILE A 398 -3.18 -5.74 -32.31
CA ILE A 398 -1.74 -5.88 -32.51
C ILE A 398 -1.20 -6.86 -31.46
N SER A 399 -0.16 -7.61 -31.82
CA SER A 399 0.52 -8.49 -30.86
C SER A 399 1.03 -7.69 -29.66
N MET A 400 0.76 -8.17 -28.45
CA MET A 400 1.07 -7.43 -27.21
C MET A 400 2.56 -7.08 -27.06
N ARG A 401 3.44 -7.93 -27.58
CA ARG A 401 4.88 -7.64 -27.69
C ARG A 401 5.14 -6.37 -28.49
N ALA A 402 4.48 -6.20 -29.64
CA ALA A 402 4.64 -5.02 -30.48
C ALA A 402 4.05 -3.77 -29.80
N THR A 403 2.93 -3.89 -29.09
CA THR A 403 2.34 -2.78 -28.33
C THR A 403 3.26 -2.31 -27.20
N ILE A 404 3.83 -3.24 -26.42
CA ILE A 404 4.79 -2.93 -25.35
C ILE A 404 6.06 -2.28 -25.92
N ASN A 405 6.61 -2.83 -27.01
CA ASN A 405 7.78 -2.24 -27.66
C ASN A 405 7.50 -0.84 -28.19
N SER A 406 6.32 -0.61 -28.76
CA SER A 406 5.90 0.70 -29.26
C SER A 406 5.72 1.70 -28.11
N LEU A 407 5.09 1.29 -27.00
CA LEU A 407 4.98 2.10 -25.79
C LEU A 407 6.37 2.49 -25.25
N MET A 408 7.26 1.51 -25.09
CA MET A 408 8.62 1.75 -24.57
C MET A 408 9.43 2.66 -25.49
N ARG A 409 9.34 2.44 -26.80
CA ARG A 409 9.98 3.29 -27.81
C ARG A 409 9.43 4.72 -27.77
N MET A 410 8.11 4.88 -27.73
CA MET A 410 7.45 6.17 -27.61
C MET A 410 7.89 6.92 -26.35
N VAL A 411 7.94 6.25 -25.20
CA VAL A 411 8.41 6.88 -23.96
C VAL A 411 9.88 7.29 -24.08
N SER A 412 10.71 6.43 -24.69
CA SER A 412 12.13 6.70 -24.91
C SER A 412 12.37 7.91 -25.81
N GLU A 413 11.67 7.98 -26.94
CA GLU A 413 11.78 9.07 -27.93
C GLU A 413 11.17 10.38 -27.41
N SER A 414 10.00 10.32 -26.79
CA SER A 414 9.27 11.51 -26.31
C SER A 414 9.95 12.20 -25.14
N LEU A 415 10.63 11.43 -24.27
CA LEU A 415 11.36 11.96 -23.12
C LEU A 415 12.85 12.18 -23.39
N GLU A 416 13.34 11.79 -24.57
CA GLU A 416 14.76 11.82 -24.95
C GLU A 416 15.66 11.14 -23.90
N ILE A 417 15.26 9.96 -23.42
CA ILE A 417 15.98 9.21 -22.38
C ILE A 417 16.96 8.20 -22.98
N THR A 418 17.94 7.81 -22.17
CA THR A 418 18.99 6.84 -22.55
C THR A 418 18.47 5.41 -22.62
N LYS A 419 17.62 5.02 -21.67
CA LYS A 419 17.02 3.69 -21.61
C LYS A 419 15.72 3.72 -20.81
N ILE A 420 14.88 2.71 -21.03
CA ILE A 420 13.72 2.43 -20.21
C ILE A 420 13.61 0.92 -20.03
N LEU A 421 13.40 0.48 -18.79
CA LEU A 421 13.19 -0.91 -18.40
C LEU A 421 11.89 -1.04 -17.61
N VAL A 422 11.32 -2.24 -17.57
CA VAL A 422 10.15 -2.55 -16.73
C VAL A 422 10.51 -3.66 -15.76
N LEU A 423 10.39 -3.38 -14.46
CA LEU A 423 10.57 -4.37 -13.40
C LEU A 423 9.22 -5.01 -13.08
N ILE A 424 9.13 -6.35 -13.14
CA ILE A 424 7.92 -7.11 -12.80
C ILE A 424 8.24 -8.29 -11.88
N PRO A 425 7.31 -8.69 -11.00
CA PRO A 425 7.46 -9.88 -10.18
C PRO A 425 7.24 -11.13 -11.04
N ALA A 426 8.20 -12.04 -11.06
CA ALA A 426 8.18 -13.22 -11.90
C ALA A 426 6.97 -14.13 -11.64
N ASP A 427 6.59 -14.27 -10.37
CA ASP A 427 5.53 -15.19 -9.91
C ASP A 427 4.12 -14.75 -10.36
N LYS A 428 3.88 -13.44 -10.45
CA LYS A 428 2.56 -12.92 -10.89
C LYS A 428 2.37 -12.98 -12.41
N PHE A 429 3.46 -13.07 -13.16
CA PHE A 429 3.44 -13.05 -14.62
C PHE A 429 4.28 -14.19 -15.21
N PRO A 430 4.02 -15.48 -14.90
CA PRO A 430 4.94 -16.58 -15.19
C PRO A 430 5.14 -16.84 -16.69
N ARG A 431 4.09 -16.64 -17.51
CA ARG A 431 4.04 -17.03 -18.94
C ARG A 431 4.18 -15.87 -19.92
N THR A 432 4.91 -14.82 -19.57
CA THR A 432 5.20 -13.73 -20.51
C THR A 432 6.32 -14.16 -21.47
N ASP A 433 6.03 -14.39 -22.75
CA ASP A 433 7.05 -14.53 -23.80
C ASP A 433 7.66 -13.16 -24.13
N LEU A 434 8.35 -12.59 -23.13
CA LEU A 434 9.05 -11.31 -23.18
C LEU A 434 10.57 -11.51 -23.15
N LYS A 435 11.04 -12.70 -23.56
CA LYS A 435 12.48 -12.94 -23.77
C LYS A 435 12.97 -11.92 -24.81
N ASN A 436 14.06 -11.20 -24.49
CA ASN A 436 14.69 -10.14 -25.30
C ASN A 436 13.99 -8.76 -25.32
N ILE A 437 13.13 -8.46 -24.35
CA ILE A 437 12.62 -7.10 -24.14
C ILE A 437 13.26 -6.55 -22.87
N ASN A 438 13.31 -5.23 -22.73
CA ASN A 438 13.83 -4.48 -21.59
C ASN A 438 13.07 -4.73 -20.26
N PHE A 439 12.77 -5.97 -19.91
CA PHE A 439 12.13 -6.38 -18.66
C PHE A 439 13.15 -6.95 -17.70
N ILE A 440 13.06 -6.54 -16.45
CA ILE A 440 13.74 -7.19 -15.33
C ILE A 440 12.69 -8.00 -14.59
N ARG A 441 12.91 -9.31 -14.48
CA ARG A 441 12.05 -10.20 -13.69
C ARG A 441 12.75 -10.50 -12.38
N ILE A 442 12.05 -10.29 -11.28
CA ILE A 442 12.57 -10.51 -9.94
C ILE A 442 11.58 -11.34 -9.12
N SER A 443 12.07 -12.12 -8.16
CA SER A 443 11.18 -12.82 -7.22
C SER A 443 10.34 -11.81 -6.44
N SER A 444 9.07 -12.12 -6.21
CA SER A 444 8.20 -11.32 -5.35
C SER A 444 8.69 -11.25 -3.88
N THR A 445 9.55 -12.19 -3.48
CA THR A 445 10.17 -12.22 -2.14
C THR A 445 11.47 -11.42 -2.03
N SER A 446 11.99 -10.85 -3.14
CA SER A 446 13.23 -10.08 -3.11
C SER A 446 13.07 -8.75 -2.36
N GLU A 447 14.09 -8.35 -1.60
CA GLU A 447 14.15 -7.06 -0.90
C GLU A 447 13.89 -5.86 -1.83
N ILE A 448 14.42 -5.91 -3.07
CA ILE A 448 14.23 -4.85 -4.07
C ILE A 448 12.76 -4.74 -4.46
N TRP A 449 12.09 -5.87 -4.69
CA TRP A 449 10.66 -5.86 -5.02
C TRP A 449 9.82 -5.42 -3.82
N GLN A 450 10.10 -5.90 -2.62
CA GLN A 450 9.37 -5.50 -1.41
C GLN A 450 9.46 -4.00 -1.14
N TYR A 451 10.60 -3.38 -1.43
CA TYR A 451 10.72 -1.92 -1.39
C TYR A 451 9.72 -1.23 -2.33
N PHE A 452 9.65 -1.63 -3.60
CA PHE A 452 8.74 -1.01 -4.56
C PHE A 452 7.27 -1.40 -4.32
N ALA A 453 7.00 -2.61 -3.81
CA ALA A 453 5.66 -3.05 -3.48
C ALA A 453 5.07 -2.28 -2.29
N SER A 454 5.91 -1.87 -1.33
CA SER A 454 5.51 -1.08 -0.16
C SER A 454 5.53 0.43 -0.42
N ASN A 455 6.36 0.91 -1.34
CA ASN A 455 6.50 2.33 -1.64
C ASN A 455 5.65 2.75 -2.86
N THR A 456 4.54 3.45 -2.60
CA THR A 456 3.61 3.92 -3.65
C THR A 456 4.04 5.24 -4.31
N GLU A 457 5.19 5.79 -3.96
CA GLU A 457 5.68 7.05 -4.53
C GLU A 457 6.75 6.81 -5.60
N VAL A 458 6.90 7.79 -6.50
CA VAL A 458 7.96 7.78 -7.52
C VAL A 458 9.30 7.87 -6.81
N THR A 459 10.18 6.90 -7.09
CA THR A 459 11.49 6.82 -6.46
C THR A 459 12.53 7.46 -7.38
N VAL A 460 13.25 8.47 -6.89
CA VAL A 460 14.40 9.06 -7.60
C VAL A 460 15.67 8.42 -7.08
N THR A 461 16.51 7.91 -7.96
CA THR A 461 17.71 7.15 -7.59
C THR A 461 18.64 7.95 -6.67
N THR A 462 18.83 9.24 -6.94
CA THR A 462 19.72 10.10 -6.14
C THR A 462 19.24 10.30 -4.69
N HIS A 463 17.95 10.10 -4.40
CA HIS A 463 17.45 10.15 -3.02
C HIS A 463 17.86 8.93 -2.18
N LEU A 464 18.24 7.82 -2.84
CA LEU A 464 18.65 6.59 -2.17
C LEU A 464 20.17 6.51 -1.95
N ALA A 465 20.95 7.45 -2.49
CA ALA A 465 22.42 7.45 -2.47
C ALA A 465 23.04 7.38 -1.06
N TYR A 466 22.27 7.73 -0.03
CA TYR A 466 22.69 7.73 1.37
C TYR A 466 21.81 6.84 2.27
N GLY A 467 20.93 6.02 1.70
CA GLY A 467 20.10 5.10 2.47
C GLY A 467 20.87 3.85 2.90
N LEU A 468 20.61 3.34 4.11
CA LEU A 468 21.17 2.08 4.63
C LEU A 468 20.19 0.92 4.46
N GLY A 469 20.70 -0.32 4.48
CA GLY A 469 19.90 -1.55 4.37
C GLY A 469 19.23 -1.68 3.00
N ILE A 470 17.92 -1.96 2.97
CA ILE A 470 17.14 -2.14 1.74
C ILE A 470 17.31 -0.95 0.78
N ARG A 471 17.38 0.30 1.28
CA ARG A 471 17.56 1.50 0.45
C ARG A 471 18.92 1.53 -0.26
N GLU A 472 19.97 1.00 0.36
CA GLU A 472 21.30 0.89 -0.25
C GLU A 472 21.29 -0.15 -1.39
N SER A 473 20.66 -1.31 -1.14
CA SER A 473 20.50 -2.37 -2.14
C SER A 473 19.73 -1.85 -3.37
N VAL A 474 18.65 -1.11 -3.15
CA VAL A 474 17.86 -0.49 -4.22
C VAL A 474 18.64 0.61 -4.94
N TYR A 475 19.42 1.44 -4.22
CA TYR A 475 20.29 2.44 -4.83
C TYR A 475 21.31 1.81 -5.77
N LYS A 476 22.05 0.80 -5.30
CA LYS A 476 23.05 0.08 -6.11
C LYS A 476 22.41 -0.56 -7.34
N PHE A 477 21.22 -1.15 -7.19
CA PHE A 477 20.47 -1.72 -8.30
C PHE A 477 20.09 -0.67 -9.36
N LEU A 478 19.51 0.46 -8.93
CA LEU A 478 19.08 1.52 -9.84
C LEU A 478 20.28 2.24 -10.49
N GLN A 479 21.31 2.56 -9.71
CA GLN A 479 22.52 3.21 -10.22
C GLN A 479 23.30 2.31 -11.17
N GLY A 480 23.51 1.03 -10.81
CA GLY A 480 24.16 0.05 -11.69
C GLY A 480 23.39 -0.18 -12.99
N SER A 481 22.07 -0.03 -12.94
CA SER A 481 21.21 -0.07 -14.13
C SER A 481 21.14 1.26 -14.89
N GLY A 482 21.79 2.33 -14.44
CA GLY A 482 21.76 3.66 -15.06
C GLY A 482 20.35 4.29 -15.08
N ILE A 483 19.58 4.07 -14.02
CA ILE A 483 18.21 4.52 -13.86
C ILE A 483 18.18 5.80 -13.03
N GLN A 484 17.45 6.82 -13.50
CA GLN A 484 17.26 8.09 -12.80
C GLN A 484 15.97 8.08 -11.98
N LEU A 485 14.91 7.48 -12.51
CA LEU A 485 13.56 7.44 -11.92
C LEU A 485 12.98 6.03 -11.97
N ALA A 486 12.31 5.62 -10.90
CA ALA A 486 11.52 4.40 -10.83
C ALA A 486 10.06 4.76 -10.52
N TYR A 487 9.17 4.52 -11.49
CA TYR A 487 7.77 4.94 -11.47
C TYR A 487 6.85 3.71 -11.30
N PRO A 488 6.07 3.61 -10.22
CA PRO A 488 5.22 2.45 -9.97
C PRO A 488 4.05 2.35 -10.97
N ILE A 489 3.78 1.12 -11.40
CA ILE A 489 2.61 0.75 -12.22
C ILE A 489 1.56 0.18 -11.25
N PHE A 490 0.46 0.89 -11.07
CA PHE A 490 -0.61 0.47 -10.16
C PHE A 490 -1.64 -0.39 -10.84
N ASN A 491 -2.23 -1.31 -10.07
CA ASN A 491 -3.55 -1.85 -10.38
C ASN A 491 -4.59 -0.77 -10.08
N TYR A 492 -5.33 -0.31 -11.09
CA TYR A 492 -6.38 0.69 -10.88
C TYR A 492 -7.74 0.05 -10.52
N SER A 493 -7.87 -1.26 -10.65
CA SER A 493 -9.13 -2.00 -10.50
C SER A 493 -9.34 -2.60 -9.10
N ARG A 494 -8.25 -2.90 -8.36
CA ARG A 494 -8.29 -3.60 -7.05
C ARG A 494 -7.58 -2.87 -5.89
N GLY A 495 -7.51 -1.54 -5.94
CA GLY A 495 -6.76 -0.72 -4.97
C GLY A 495 -5.31 -0.50 -5.39
N LYS A 496 -4.57 0.42 -4.73
CA LYS A 496 -3.20 0.87 -5.10
C LYS A 496 -2.09 -0.20 -4.94
N GLU A 497 -2.33 -1.42 -5.38
CA GLU A 497 -1.33 -2.48 -5.47
C GLU A 497 -0.37 -2.20 -6.63
N VAL A 498 0.94 -2.41 -6.41
CA VAL A 498 1.96 -2.24 -7.44
C VAL A 498 2.10 -3.53 -8.25
N LEU A 499 1.81 -3.45 -9.56
CA LEU A 499 1.93 -4.56 -10.51
C LEU A 499 3.34 -4.65 -11.12
N GLY A 500 4.03 -3.52 -11.23
CA GLY A 500 5.37 -3.41 -11.81
C GLY A 500 5.94 -2.01 -11.61
N VAL A 501 7.15 -1.76 -12.13
CA VAL A 501 7.81 -0.46 -12.03
C VAL A 501 8.46 -0.10 -13.36
N PHE A 502 8.19 1.10 -13.87
CA PHE A 502 8.93 1.71 -14.97
C PHE A 502 10.24 2.28 -14.46
N LEU A 503 11.34 1.71 -14.89
CA LEU A 503 12.69 2.18 -14.60
C LEU A 503 13.15 3.04 -15.77
N VAL A 504 13.20 4.35 -15.55
CA VAL A 504 13.49 5.38 -16.55
C VAL A 504 14.92 5.88 -16.36
N GLY A 505 15.73 5.74 -17.41
CA GLY A 505 17.12 6.20 -17.45
C GLY A 505 17.29 7.71 -17.50
N GLU A 506 18.54 8.15 -17.49
CA GLU A 506 18.87 9.58 -17.60
C GLU A 506 18.44 10.17 -18.94
N LYS A 507 18.06 11.45 -18.94
CA LYS A 507 17.84 12.20 -20.19
C LYS A 507 19.15 12.37 -20.96
N LYS A 508 19.12 12.26 -22.29
CA LYS A 508 20.28 12.47 -23.17
C LYS A 508 20.91 13.84 -23.00
N ASN A 509 20.10 14.86 -22.72
CA ASN A 509 20.53 16.23 -22.45
C ASN A 509 20.96 16.48 -20.99
N ARG A 510 20.98 15.44 -20.13
CA ARG A 510 21.29 15.48 -18.70
C ARG A 510 20.47 16.49 -17.88
N LYS A 511 19.32 16.95 -18.39
CA LYS A 511 18.39 17.79 -17.64
C LYS A 511 17.49 16.93 -16.75
N ASN A 512 16.90 17.55 -15.73
CA ASN A 512 15.85 16.91 -14.93
C ASN A 512 14.54 16.78 -15.73
N PHE A 513 13.69 15.83 -15.35
CA PHE A 513 12.33 15.71 -15.90
C PHE A 513 11.47 16.91 -15.49
N ASN A 514 10.59 17.39 -16.37
CA ASN A 514 9.61 18.43 -16.02
C ASN A 514 8.26 17.81 -15.58
N LEU A 515 7.35 18.64 -15.07
CA LEU A 515 6.04 18.17 -14.59
C LEU A 515 5.20 17.52 -15.70
N GLY A 516 5.20 18.09 -16.91
CA GLY A 516 4.49 17.52 -18.06
C GLY A 516 5.02 16.13 -18.47
N GLU A 517 6.33 15.92 -18.40
CA GLU A 517 6.99 14.64 -18.69
C GLU A 517 6.67 13.57 -17.64
N LEU A 518 6.55 13.95 -16.37
CA LEU A 518 6.13 13.02 -15.32
C LEU A 518 4.64 12.68 -15.41
N HIS A 519 3.80 13.65 -15.78
CA HIS A 519 2.39 13.38 -16.06
C HIS A 519 2.25 12.44 -17.25
N PHE A 520 3.06 12.63 -18.30
CA PHE A 520 3.13 11.70 -19.42
C PHE A 520 3.56 10.30 -18.97
N LEU A 521 4.60 10.17 -18.14
CA LEU A 521 4.99 8.87 -17.57
C LEU A 521 3.86 8.21 -16.77
N LYS A 522 3.10 8.99 -16.01
CA LYS A 522 1.92 8.51 -15.27
C LYS A 522 0.84 7.93 -16.19
N GLU A 523 0.53 8.61 -17.30
CA GLU A 523 -0.43 8.07 -18.27
C GLU A 523 0.12 6.82 -18.96
N CYS A 524 1.41 6.78 -19.27
CA CYS A 524 2.08 5.60 -19.80
C CYS A 524 2.06 4.42 -18.81
N THR A 525 2.23 4.64 -17.50
CA THR A 525 2.11 3.56 -16.51
C THR A 525 0.67 3.07 -16.38
N ARG A 526 -0.33 3.96 -16.52
CA ARG A 526 -1.75 3.56 -16.58
C ARG A 526 -2.04 2.65 -17.78
N MET A 527 -1.54 3.01 -18.95
CA MET A 527 -1.63 2.17 -20.15
C MET A 527 -0.91 0.83 -19.98
N ALA A 528 0.30 0.84 -19.41
CA ALA A 528 1.05 -0.38 -19.12
C ALA A 528 0.32 -1.31 -18.15
N SER A 529 -0.35 -0.74 -17.15
CA SER A 529 -1.20 -1.50 -16.22
C SER A 529 -2.32 -2.24 -16.93
N MET A 530 -3.03 -1.55 -17.84
CA MET A 530 -4.09 -2.17 -18.64
C MET A 530 -3.54 -3.29 -19.52
N LEU A 531 -2.38 -3.08 -20.17
CA LEU A 531 -1.74 -4.10 -20.99
C LEU A 531 -1.33 -5.34 -20.18
N LEU A 532 -0.71 -5.16 -19.01
CA LEU A 532 -0.30 -6.27 -18.14
C LEU A 532 -1.49 -7.08 -17.62
N GLN A 533 -2.59 -6.40 -17.25
CA GLN A 533 -3.83 -7.07 -16.81
C GLN A 533 -4.48 -7.84 -17.96
N ASN A 534 -4.63 -7.22 -19.14
CA ASN A 534 -5.18 -7.89 -20.31
C ASN A 534 -4.33 -9.11 -20.70
N TYR A 535 -3.01 -9.03 -20.57
CA TYR A 535 -2.13 -10.18 -20.81
C TYR A 535 -2.41 -11.34 -19.86
N ALA A 536 -2.49 -11.04 -18.56
CA ALA A 536 -2.72 -12.07 -17.54
C ALA A 536 -4.04 -12.80 -17.79
N LEU A 537 -5.10 -12.05 -18.13
CA LEU A 537 -6.41 -12.60 -18.47
C LEU A 537 -6.37 -13.45 -19.75
N LEU A 538 -5.72 -12.97 -20.82
CA LEU A 538 -5.58 -13.72 -22.07
C LEU A 538 -4.79 -15.03 -21.86
N ALA A 539 -3.74 -15.00 -21.05
CA ALA A 539 -2.95 -16.20 -20.75
C ALA A 539 -3.76 -17.26 -19.99
N GLU A 540 -4.62 -16.84 -19.06
CA GLU A 540 -5.54 -17.71 -18.35
C GLU A 540 -6.60 -18.32 -19.29
N GLU A 541 -7.17 -17.51 -20.17
CA GLU A 541 -8.17 -17.94 -21.15
C GLU A 541 -7.62 -18.98 -22.14
N VAL A 542 -6.38 -18.79 -22.61
CA VAL A 542 -5.70 -19.77 -23.47
C VAL A 542 -5.50 -21.11 -22.75
N GLU A 543 -5.15 -21.10 -21.47
CA GLU A 543 -4.99 -22.32 -20.70
C GLU A 543 -6.31 -23.06 -20.50
N LYS A 544 -7.38 -22.34 -20.14
CA LYS A 544 -8.72 -22.91 -20.02
C LYS A 544 -9.15 -23.58 -21.33
N LYS A 545 -8.95 -22.89 -22.46
CA LYS A 545 -9.25 -23.45 -23.79
C LYS A 545 -8.43 -24.69 -24.11
N ARG A 546 -7.15 -24.74 -23.70
CA ARG A 546 -6.31 -25.93 -23.86
C ARG A 546 -6.85 -27.11 -23.05
N ILE A 547 -7.17 -26.90 -21.78
CA ILE A 547 -7.74 -27.94 -20.91
C ILE A 547 -9.06 -28.47 -21.49
N VAL A 548 -9.96 -27.58 -21.90
CA VAL A 548 -11.24 -27.95 -22.53
C VAL A 548 -11.02 -28.75 -23.83
N ARG A 549 -10.03 -28.35 -24.64
CA ARG A 549 -9.69 -29.09 -25.86
C ARG A 549 -9.16 -30.49 -25.56
N ASP A 550 -8.28 -30.62 -24.57
CA ASP A 550 -7.72 -31.91 -24.16
C ASP A 550 -8.84 -32.84 -23.61
N LEU A 551 -9.80 -32.30 -22.85
CA LEU A 551 -11.01 -33.01 -22.40
C LEU A 551 -11.89 -33.48 -23.56
N ASN A 552 -12.15 -32.60 -24.53
CA ASN A 552 -12.97 -32.94 -25.71
C ASN A 552 -12.32 -34.05 -26.55
N MET A 553 -11.00 -34.02 -26.73
CA MET A 553 -10.26 -35.07 -27.45
C MET A 553 -10.35 -36.42 -26.74
N ALA A 554 -10.23 -36.44 -25.40
CA ALA A 554 -10.39 -37.67 -24.63
C ALA A 554 -11.82 -38.24 -24.72
N SER A 555 -12.85 -37.38 -24.64
CA SER A 555 -14.25 -37.79 -24.82
C SER A 555 -14.52 -38.41 -26.19
N ILE A 556 -13.87 -37.90 -27.25
CA ILE A 556 -13.97 -38.50 -28.60
C ILE A 556 -13.39 -39.90 -28.62
N ILE A 557 -12.22 -40.11 -28.01
CA ILE A 557 -11.55 -41.43 -27.94
C ILE A 557 -12.47 -42.47 -27.27
N ASP A 558 -13.08 -42.10 -26.15
CA ASP A 558 -14.01 -42.98 -25.41
C ASP A 558 -15.24 -43.38 -26.24
N LYS A 559 -15.85 -42.41 -26.95
CA LYS A 559 -16.96 -42.69 -27.87
C LYS A 559 -16.58 -43.60 -29.03
N THR A 560 -15.36 -43.51 -29.54
CA THR A 560 -14.86 -44.43 -30.59
C THR A 560 -14.47 -45.81 -30.07
N LEU A 561 -14.11 -45.95 -28.79
CA LEU A 561 -13.81 -47.24 -28.14
C LEU A 561 -15.07 -47.95 -27.61
N HIS A 562 -16.19 -47.23 -27.52
CA HIS A 562 -17.54 -47.76 -27.31
C HIS A 562 -18.01 -48.57 -28.53
N VAL A 563 -17.49 -49.78 -28.71
CA VAL A 563 -18.11 -50.79 -29.58
C VAL A 563 -19.09 -51.61 -28.75
N ALA A 564 -20.20 -50.99 -28.36
CA ALA A 564 -21.40 -51.74 -27.99
C ALA A 564 -22.19 -52.03 -29.27
N GLU A 565 -21.64 -52.85 -30.16
CA GLU A 565 -22.51 -53.55 -31.10
C GLU A 565 -23.29 -54.55 -30.24
N GLY A 566 -24.49 -54.15 -29.82
CA GLY A 566 -25.46 -55.00 -29.14
C GLY A 566 -25.75 -56.21 -30.01
N GLY A 567 -24.88 -57.21 -29.94
CA GLY A 567 -24.96 -58.41 -30.74
C GLY A 567 -26.22 -59.13 -30.32
N THR A 568 -27.26 -59.10 -31.16
CA THR A 568 -28.50 -59.82 -30.88
C THR A 568 -28.18 -61.31 -30.78
N ILE A 569 -28.32 -61.86 -29.58
CA ILE A 569 -28.45 -63.29 -29.34
C ILE A 569 -29.94 -63.59 -29.44
N LYS A 570 -30.30 -64.65 -30.17
CA LYS A 570 -31.71 -65.06 -30.29
C LYS A 570 -32.24 -65.33 -28.89
N GLY A 571 -33.34 -64.67 -28.54
CA GLY A 571 -33.99 -64.85 -27.24
C GLY A 571 -33.44 -64.01 -26.09
N ILE A 572 -32.62 -62.98 -26.34
CA ILE A 572 -32.16 -62.05 -25.29
C ILE A 572 -32.45 -60.60 -25.69
N LYS A 573 -33.04 -59.83 -24.78
CA LYS A 573 -33.18 -58.36 -24.86
C LYS A 573 -32.22 -57.69 -23.88
N ILE A 574 -31.61 -56.58 -24.28
CA ILE A 574 -30.66 -55.85 -23.44
C ILE A 574 -30.95 -54.37 -23.50
N GLY A 575 -30.91 -53.71 -22.35
CA GLY A 575 -30.92 -52.26 -22.22
C GLY A 575 -29.73 -51.80 -21.39
N PHE A 576 -29.10 -50.71 -21.77
CA PHE A 576 -27.94 -50.18 -21.05
C PHE A 576 -27.75 -48.68 -21.27
N PHE A 577 -27.04 -48.05 -20.35
CA PHE A 577 -26.49 -46.70 -20.53
C PHE A 577 -25.17 -46.57 -19.75
N SER A 578 -24.32 -45.64 -20.18
CA SER A 578 -23.13 -45.20 -19.46
C SER A 578 -22.95 -43.70 -19.70
N ILE A 579 -22.92 -42.92 -18.61
CA ILE A 579 -22.83 -41.46 -18.67
C ILE A 579 -21.67 -41.00 -17.79
N PRO A 580 -20.65 -40.35 -18.36
CA PRO A 580 -19.55 -39.81 -17.59
C PRO A 580 -19.96 -38.55 -16.81
N ALA A 581 -19.42 -38.37 -15.61
CA ALA A 581 -19.52 -37.15 -14.82
C ALA A 581 -18.79 -35.98 -15.49
N VAL A 582 -17.54 -36.20 -15.93
CA VAL A 582 -16.72 -35.16 -16.56
C VAL A 582 -15.86 -35.72 -17.70
N GLY A 583 -16.25 -35.44 -18.94
CA GLY A 583 -15.43 -35.68 -20.13
C GLY A 583 -15.35 -37.14 -20.57
N ILE A 584 -14.61 -37.98 -19.83
CA ILE A 584 -14.38 -39.42 -20.10
C ILE A 584 -14.80 -40.26 -18.90
N SER A 585 -15.38 -41.44 -19.14
CA SER A 585 -15.83 -42.35 -18.10
C SER A 585 -14.67 -43.15 -17.49
N GLY A 586 -14.59 -43.16 -16.16
CA GLY A 586 -13.86 -44.13 -15.33
C GLY A 586 -14.58 -45.49 -15.24
N ASP A 587 -15.87 -45.53 -15.53
CA ASP A 587 -16.60 -46.79 -15.71
C ASP A 587 -16.16 -47.56 -16.97
N TYR A 588 -15.98 -48.86 -16.82
CA TYR A 588 -15.85 -49.83 -17.89
C TYR A 588 -17.19 -50.52 -18.15
N LEU A 589 -17.75 -50.37 -19.37
CA LEU A 589 -18.90 -51.16 -19.82
C LEU A 589 -18.57 -51.87 -21.14
N ASP A 590 -18.80 -53.19 -21.19
CA ASP A 590 -18.62 -53.98 -22.41
C ASP A 590 -19.63 -55.14 -22.50
N LEU A 591 -20.14 -55.37 -23.71
CA LEU A 591 -21.15 -56.38 -24.04
C LEU A 591 -20.69 -57.12 -25.29
N GLN A 592 -20.29 -58.39 -25.14
CA GLN A 592 -19.69 -59.13 -26.24
C GLN A 592 -20.33 -60.49 -26.47
N LYS A 593 -20.73 -60.75 -27.72
CA LYS A 593 -21.21 -62.08 -28.14
C LYS A 593 -20.04 -63.05 -28.28
N LEU A 594 -19.99 -64.09 -27.45
CA LEU A 594 -18.93 -65.11 -27.49
C LEU A 594 -19.26 -66.25 -28.46
N SER A 595 -20.54 -66.59 -28.61
CA SER A 595 -21.04 -67.59 -29.57
C SER A 595 -22.55 -67.38 -29.82
N SER A 596 -23.22 -68.29 -30.54
CA SER A 596 -24.68 -68.19 -30.76
C SER A 596 -25.50 -68.20 -29.46
N ASN A 597 -25.00 -68.89 -28.43
CA ASN A 597 -25.72 -69.16 -27.18
C ASN A 597 -25.01 -68.56 -25.95
N ARG A 598 -23.91 -67.80 -26.15
CA ARG A 598 -23.13 -67.23 -25.03
C ARG A 598 -22.88 -65.74 -25.20
N MET A 599 -23.17 -64.98 -24.15
CA MET A 599 -22.92 -63.55 -24.04
C MET A 599 -21.99 -63.24 -22.87
N MET A 600 -21.02 -62.37 -23.07
CA MET A 600 -20.26 -61.76 -22.00
C MET A 600 -20.87 -60.41 -21.62
N LEU A 601 -21.02 -60.18 -20.32
CA LEU A 601 -21.34 -58.88 -19.74
C LEU A 601 -20.23 -58.50 -18.79
N ALA A 602 -19.71 -57.28 -18.94
CA ALA A 602 -18.66 -56.76 -18.10
C ALA A 602 -18.96 -55.32 -17.70
N LEU A 603 -18.87 -55.05 -16.39
CA LEU A 603 -19.03 -53.73 -15.81
C LEU A 603 -17.97 -53.53 -14.73
N GLY A 604 -17.41 -52.34 -14.60
CA GLY A 604 -16.59 -52.01 -13.45
C GLY A 604 -16.25 -50.54 -13.39
N ASP A 605 -15.60 -50.17 -12.31
CA ASP A 605 -15.26 -48.79 -11.99
C ASP A 605 -13.82 -48.74 -11.46
N VAL A 606 -13.06 -47.76 -11.95
CA VAL A 606 -11.67 -47.50 -11.59
C VAL A 606 -11.63 -46.39 -10.56
N SER A 607 -10.89 -46.59 -9.46
CA SER A 607 -10.77 -45.61 -8.39
C SER A 607 -10.40 -44.20 -8.89
N GLY A 608 -11.30 -43.23 -8.73
CA GLY A 608 -11.09 -41.82 -9.11
C GLY A 608 -11.81 -41.42 -10.41
N HIS A 609 -11.76 -40.14 -10.76
CA HIS A 609 -12.49 -39.61 -11.92
C HIS A 609 -11.63 -38.73 -12.84
N GLY A 610 -12.01 -38.64 -14.11
CA GLY A 610 -11.40 -37.75 -15.11
C GLY A 610 -10.39 -38.41 -16.05
N LEU A 611 -9.47 -37.61 -16.60
CA LEU A 611 -8.62 -38.03 -17.73
C LEU A 611 -7.72 -39.24 -17.43
N GLY A 612 -7.16 -39.31 -16.22
CA GLY A 612 -6.25 -40.39 -15.82
C GLY A 612 -6.94 -41.77 -15.80
N THR A 613 -8.15 -41.83 -15.23
CA THR A 613 -8.92 -43.08 -15.11
C THR A 613 -9.46 -43.54 -16.45
N GLY A 614 -9.93 -42.64 -17.31
CA GLY A 614 -10.35 -42.99 -18.67
C GLY A 614 -9.26 -43.64 -19.55
N TYR A 615 -8.00 -43.23 -19.40
CA TYR A 615 -6.88 -43.93 -20.08
C TYR A 615 -6.66 -45.34 -19.54
N LEU A 616 -6.83 -45.54 -18.23
CA LEU A 616 -6.71 -46.84 -17.60
C LEU A 616 -7.84 -47.78 -18.06
N VAL A 617 -9.07 -47.31 -18.11
CA VAL A 617 -10.23 -48.02 -18.70
C VAL A 617 -9.94 -48.45 -20.14
N SER A 618 -9.38 -47.55 -20.95
CA SER A 618 -9.00 -47.85 -22.35
C SER A 618 -7.94 -48.96 -22.44
N ALA A 619 -6.94 -48.95 -21.56
CA ALA A 619 -5.92 -49.98 -21.50
C ALA A 619 -6.50 -51.35 -21.07
N ILE A 620 -7.36 -51.35 -20.05
CA ILE A 620 -8.07 -52.54 -19.56
C ILE A 620 -8.97 -53.12 -20.65
N ARG A 621 -9.66 -52.27 -21.42
CA ARG A 621 -10.43 -52.68 -22.61
C ARG A 621 -9.57 -53.41 -23.63
N GLY A 622 -8.40 -52.88 -23.96
CA GLY A 622 -7.44 -53.54 -24.85
C GLY A 622 -6.99 -54.92 -24.32
N ILE A 623 -6.76 -55.03 -23.01
CA ILE A 623 -6.40 -56.30 -22.35
C ILE A 623 -7.56 -57.30 -22.48
N ILE A 624 -8.78 -56.91 -22.11
CA ILE A 624 -9.97 -57.76 -22.13
C ILE A 624 -10.24 -58.26 -23.56
N GLN A 625 -10.27 -57.38 -24.55
CA GLN A 625 -10.50 -57.76 -25.94
C GLN A 625 -9.44 -58.76 -26.45
N ASN A 626 -8.18 -58.59 -26.06
CA ASN A 626 -7.12 -59.53 -26.41
C ASN A 626 -7.35 -60.91 -25.76
N GLN A 627 -7.77 -60.96 -24.50
CA GLN A 627 -8.08 -62.22 -23.82
C GLN A 627 -9.31 -62.92 -24.43
N ILE A 628 -10.34 -62.17 -24.80
CA ILE A 628 -11.53 -62.72 -25.48
C ILE A 628 -11.15 -63.33 -26.83
N ARG A 629 -10.29 -62.65 -27.61
CA ARG A 629 -9.76 -63.20 -28.88
C ARG A 629 -8.98 -64.50 -28.68
N LYS A 630 -8.28 -64.64 -27.55
CA LYS A 630 -7.58 -65.86 -27.15
C LYS A 630 -8.50 -66.96 -26.59
N LYS A 631 -9.78 -66.66 -26.39
CA LYS A 631 -10.78 -67.55 -25.76
C LYS A 631 -10.36 -67.97 -24.35
N SER A 632 -9.69 -67.08 -23.63
CA SER A 632 -9.34 -67.27 -22.22
C SER A 632 -10.60 -67.37 -21.36
N ASP A 633 -10.55 -68.11 -20.26
CA ASP A 633 -11.62 -68.15 -19.26
C ASP A 633 -11.62 -66.89 -18.38
N LEU A 634 -12.75 -66.62 -17.70
CA LEU A 634 -12.89 -65.41 -16.86
C LEU A 634 -11.80 -65.31 -15.79
N SER A 635 -11.42 -66.41 -15.15
CA SER A 635 -10.39 -66.40 -14.09
C SER A 635 -9.03 -65.93 -14.64
N SER A 636 -8.68 -66.32 -15.86
CA SER A 636 -7.49 -65.83 -16.55
C SER A 636 -7.59 -64.34 -16.90
N ILE A 637 -8.76 -63.85 -17.31
CA ILE A 637 -8.98 -62.42 -17.59
C ILE A 637 -8.73 -61.60 -16.32
N PHE A 638 -9.36 -61.97 -15.20
CA PHE A 638 -9.19 -61.27 -13.92
C PHE A 638 -7.73 -61.33 -13.45
N LYS A 639 -7.05 -62.48 -13.59
CA LYS A 639 -5.65 -62.62 -13.22
C LYS A 639 -4.75 -61.65 -14.01
N VAL A 640 -4.96 -61.53 -15.32
CA VAL A 640 -4.16 -60.63 -16.17
C VAL A 640 -4.41 -59.17 -15.81
N ILE A 641 -5.67 -58.77 -15.59
CA ILE A 641 -5.99 -57.39 -15.19
C ILE A 641 -5.41 -57.08 -13.81
N ASN A 642 -5.57 -57.99 -12.84
CA ASN A 642 -5.04 -57.81 -11.49
C ASN A 642 -3.51 -57.67 -11.49
N SER A 643 -2.80 -58.54 -12.23
CA SER A 643 -1.35 -58.45 -12.39
C SER A 643 -0.93 -57.13 -13.05
N PHE A 644 -1.62 -56.71 -14.12
CA PHE A 644 -1.34 -55.44 -14.79
C PHE A 644 -1.47 -54.25 -13.82
N LEU A 645 -2.55 -54.18 -13.04
CA LEU A 645 -2.77 -53.11 -12.07
C LEU A 645 -1.72 -53.13 -10.94
N ILE A 646 -1.42 -54.30 -10.37
CA ILE A 646 -0.42 -54.44 -9.30
C ILE A 646 0.98 -54.04 -9.80
N GLU A 647 1.39 -54.52 -10.96
CA GLU A 647 2.73 -54.25 -11.51
C GLU A 647 2.91 -52.78 -11.89
N ARG A 648 1.86 -52.16 -12.47
CA ARG A 648 1.95 -50.80 -13.00
C ARG A 648 1.68 -49.72 -11.95
N TYR A 649 0.72 -49.95 -11.06
CA TYR A 649 0.21 -48.94 -10.12
C TYR A 649 0.50 -49.26 -8.65
N ARG A 650 0.95 -50.49 -8.31
CA ARG A 650 1.40 -50.87 -6.96
C ARG A 650 0.38 -50.52 -5.85
N GLY A 651 -0.91 -50.64 -6.14
CA GLY A 651 -2.00 -50.35 -5.22
C GLY A 651 -2.42 -48.88 -5.12
N SER A 652 -1.85 -47.97 -5.93
CA SER A 652 -2.30 -46.58 -5.99
C SER A 652 -3.60 -46.39 -6.77
N GLU A 653 -3.88 -47.29 -7.70
CA GLU A 653 -5.10 -47.36 -8.49
C GLU A 653 -5.66 -48.78 -8.40
N PHE A 654 -6.97 -48.90 -8.20
CA PHE A 654 -7.67 -50.19 -8.14
C PHE A 654 -8.97 -50.12 -8.93
N MET A 655 -9.55 -51.29 -9.20
CA MET A 655 -10.78 -51.38 -9.98
C MET A 655 -11.76 -52.34 -9.33
N THR A 656 -13.00 -51.90 -9.13
CA THR A 656 -14.12 -52.80 -8.88
C THR A 656 -14.57 -53.36 -10.22
N PHE A 657 -14.73 -54.67 -10.34
CA PHE A 657 -15.05 -55.26 -11.65
C PHE A 657 -15.93 -56.50 -11.51
N ILE A 658 -16.98 -56.55 -12.30
CA ILE A 658 -17.80 -57.73 -12.51
C ILE A 658 -17.79 -58.11 -13.97
N CYS A 659 -17.54 -59.39 -14.24
CA CYS A 659 -17.65 -59.92 -15.59
C CYS A 659 -18.16 -61.35 -15.55
N GLY A 660 -19.07 -61.66 -16.46
CA GLY A 660 -19.69 -62.97 -16.53
C GLY A 660 -20.18 -63.35 -17.91
N GLU A 661 -20.41 -64.64 -18.07
CA GLU A 661 -20.89 -65.28 -19.28
C GLU A 661 -22.29 -65.83 -19.04
N TYR A 662 -23.29 -65.33 -19.76
CA TYR A 662 -24.60 -65.95 -19.84
C TYR A 662 -24.59 -67.05 -20.89
N ASN A 663 -25.06 -68.25 -20.54
CA ASN A 663 -25.21 -69.38 -21.44
C ASN A 663 -26.69 -69.75 -21.57
N SER A 664 -27.28 -69.52 -22.75
CA SER A 664 -28.69 -69.78 -22.99
C SER A 664 -29.03 -71.27 -23.03
N SER A 665 -28.06 -72.15 -23.30
CA SER A 665 -28.29 -73.61 -23.28
C SER A 665 -28.37 -74.17 -21.86
N GLU A 666 -27.68 -73.54 -20.92
CA GLU A 666 -27.58 -73.98 -19.52
C GLU A 666 -28.46 -73.13 -18.59
N GLU A 667 -29.12 -72.09 -19.12
CA GLU A 667 -29.94 -71.12 -18.37
C GLU A 667 -29.22 -70.53 -17.16
N THR A 668 -27.91 -70.27 -17.30
CA THR A 668 -27.06 -69.81 -16.21
C THR A 668 -26.16 -68.65 -16.61
N PHE A 669 -25.94 -67.74 -15.67
CA PHE A 669 -24.93 -66.70 -15.73
C PHE A 669 -23.79 -67.06 -14.79
N ARG A 670 -22.63 -67.37 -15.37
CA ARG A 670 -21.41 -67.68 -14.64
C ARG A 670 -20.52 -66.45 -14.61
N TYR A 671 -20.20 -65.92 -13.44
CA TYR A 671 -19.54 -64.63 -13.29
C TYR A 671 -18.47 -64.63 -12.19
N ILE A 672 -17.69 -63.56 -12.18
CA ILE A 672 -16.76 -63.22 -11.11
C ILE A 672 -17.08 -61.78 -10.70
N ASN A 673 -17.29 -61.55 -9.42
CA ASN A 673 -17.40 -60.21 -8.85
C ASN A 673 -16.17 -59.91 -8.00
N ALA A 674 -15.37 -58.93 -8.41
CA ALA A 674 -14.21 -58.41 -7.69
C ALA A 674 -14.54 -57.06 -7.05
N GLY A 675 -15.32 -57.10 -5.97
CA GLY A 675 -15.65 -55.96 -5.13
C GLY A 675 -16.58 -54.93 -5.75
N HIS A 676 -17.25 -55.26 -6.86
CA HIS A 676 -18.25 -54.42 -7.51
C HIS A 676 -19.65 -54.62 -6.91
N SER A 677 -20.57 -53.70 -7.22
CA SER A 677 -21.97 -53.75 -6.80
C SER A 677 -22.62 -55.11 -7.10
N SER A 678 -23.46 -55.56 -6.17
CA SER A 678 -24.06 -56.90 -6.23
C SER A 678 -25.02 -57.02 -7.42
N PRO A 679 -24.91 -58.08 -8.25
CA PRO A 679 -25.88 -58.34 -9.30
C PRO A 679 -27.29 -58.47 -8.72
N ILE A 680 -28.25 -57.86 -9.42
CA ILE A 680 -29.66 -57.97 -9.09
C ILE A 680 -30.34 -58.89 -10.10
N CYS A 681 -31.02 -59.93 -9.62
CA CYS A 681 -31.88 -60.76 -10.43
C CYS A 681 -33.35 -60.43 -10.13
N ILE A 682 -34.09 -59.97 -11.12
CA ILE A 682 -35.52 -59.76 -11.04
C ILE A 682 -36.20 -60.98 -11.65
N ARG A 683 -36.91 -61.73 -10.82
CA ARG A 683 -37.68 -62.89 -11.27
C ARG A 683 -38.90 -62.44 -12.06
N LYS A 684 -39.41 -63.31 -12.94
CA LYS A 684 -40.65 -63.07 -13.70
C LYS A 684 -41.84 -62.58 -12.84
N ASN A 685 -41.93 -63.03 -11.58
CA ASN A 685 -42.98 -62.62 -10.65
C ASN A 685 -42.72 -61.29 -9.91
N GLY A 686 -41.68 -60.55 -10.29
CA GLY A 686 -41.26 -59.29 -9.67
C GLY A 686 -40.42 -59.45 -8.41
N LYS A 687 -40.12 -60.69 -7.97
CA LYS A 687 -39.24 -60.91 -6.81
C LYS A 687 -37.81 -60.51 -7.15
N ILE A 688 -37.22 -59.64 -6.32
CA ILE A 688 -35.83 -59.20 -6.44
C ILE A 688 -34.92 -60.09 -5.59
N GLU A 689 -33.83 -60.56 -6.18
CA GLU A 689 -32.80 -61.36 -5.54
C GLU A 689 -31.42 -60.71 -5.73
N LEU A 690 -30.84 -60.22 -4.64
CA LEU A 690 -29.48 -59.68 -4.60
C LEU A 690 -28.47 -60.80 -4.42
N ARG A 691 -27.36 -60.76 -5.18
CA ARG A 691 -26.28 -61.75 -5.10
C ARG A 691 -25.07 -61.11 -4.43
N THR A 692 -25.06 -61.17 -3.10
CA THR A 692 -24.11 -60.45 -2.23
C THR A 692 -22.70 -61.08 -2.18
N GLU A 693 -22.50 -62.24 -2.82
CA GLU A 693 -21.19 -62.88 -2.88
C GLU A 693 -20.23 -62.08 -3.78
N THR A 694 -19.11 -61.64 -3.22
CA THR A 694 -18.06 -60.88 -3.91
C THR A 694 -16.66 -61.29 -3.44
N GLN A 695 -15.65 -60.92 -4.21
CA GLN A 695 -14.23 -61.21 -3.97
C GLN A 695 -13.43 -59.91 -3.91
N ARG A 696 -12.12 -59.98 -3.68
CA ARG A 696 -11.28 -58.78 -3.51
C ARG A 696 -11.22 -57.94 -4.79
N VAL A 697 -11.23 -56.62 -4.65
CA VAL A 697 -11.02 -55.66 -5.75
C VAL A 697 -9.70 -55.92 -6.49
N LEU A 698 -9.64 -55.55 -7.77
CA LEU A 698 -8.45 -55.70 -8.61
C LEU A 698 -7.42 -54.61 -8.30
N GLY A 699 -6.13 -54.94 -8.39
CA GLY A 699 -5.01 -53.99 -8.27
C GLY A 699 -4.40 -53.86 -6.87
N VAL A 700 -5.03 -54.45 -5.85
CA VAL A 700 -4.59 -54.33 -4.45
C VAL A 700 -3.64 -55.46 -4.04
N LEU A 701 -4.05 -56.72 -4.23
CA LEU A 701 -3.25 -57.90 -3.87
C LEU A 701 -3.42 -59.03 -4.89
N PRO A 702 -2.39 -59.87 -5.09
CA PRO A 702 -2.52 -61.09 -5.87
C PRO A 702 -3.66 -61.95 -5.29
N THR A 703 -4.67 -62.20 -6.12
CA THR A 703 -5.90 -62.90 -5.72
C THR A 703 -6.26 -63.92 -6.79
N GLU A 704 -6.60 -65.14 -6.37
CA GLU A 704 -7.23 -66.14 -7.23
C GLU A 704 -8.74 -65.96 -7.20
N TYR A 705 -9.32 -65.67 -8.35
CA TYR A 705 -10.74 -65.42 -8.51
C TYR A 705 -11.48 -66.70 -8.85
N LYS A 706 -12.62 -66.92 -8.20
CA LYS A 706 -13.49 -68.10 -8.39
C LYS A 706 -14.79 -67.71 -9.08
N HIS A 707 -15.34 -68.66 -9.83
CA HIS A 707 -16.63 -68.49 -10.48
C HIS A 707 -17.79 -68.61 -9.50
N LEU A 708 -18.79 -67.77 -9.70
CA LEU A 708 -20.11 -67.81 -9.11
C LEU A 708 -21.13 -68.08 -10.22
N THR A 709 -22.30 -68.63 -9.86
CA THR A 709 -23.34 -68.99 -10.83
C THR A 709 -24.71 -68.55 -10.36
N ILE A 710 -25.48 -67.93 -11.26
CA ILE A 710 -26.88 -67.56 -11.04
C ILE A 710 -27.73 -68.24 -12.11
N PRO A 711 -28.80 -68.98 -11.75
CA PRO A 711 -29.78 -69.45 -12.73
C PRO A 711 -30.64 -68.27 -13.21
N ILE A 712 -30.75 -68.11 -14.53
CA ILE A 712 -31.55 -67.08 -15.19
C ILE A 712 -32.47 -67.78 -16.20
N TYR A 713 -33.75 -67.81 -15.85
CA TYR A 713 -34.79 -68.46 -16.62
C TYR A 713 -35.48 -67.48 -17.58
N ALA A 714 -36.27 -68.03 -18.50
CA ALA A 714 -37.11 -67.25 -19.39
C ALA A 714 -38.02 -66.28 -18.61
N GLY A 715 -38.00 -65.00 -19.00
CA GLY A 715 -38.70 -63.91 -18.34
C GLY A 715 -37.95 -63.22 -17.20
N ASP A 716 -36.86 -63.80 -16.69
CA ASP A 716 -36.03 -63.16 -15.65
C ASP A 716 -35.15 -62.05 -16.25
N LYS A 717 -34.83 -61.05 -15.41
CA LYS A 717 -33.89 -59.97 -15.72
C LYS A 717 -32.67 -60.03 -14.82
N LEU A 718 -31.49 -59.79 -15.37
CA LEU A 718 -30.24 -59.57 -14.67
C LEU A 718 -29.81 -58.12 -14.81
N ILE A 719 -29.46 -57.48 -13.70
CA ILE A 719 -29.04 -56.09 -13.64
C ILE A 719 -27.64 -56.00 -13.05
N LEU A 720 -26.77 -55.26 -13.74
CA LEU A 720 -25.46 -54.81 -13.29
C LEU A 720 -25.44 -53.28 -13.32
N PHE A 721 -24.86 -52.64 -12.31
CA PHE A 721 -24.85 -51.19 -12.20
C PHE A 721 -23.63 -50.73 -11.39
N THR A 722 -23.15 -49.51 -11.67
CA THR A 722 -22.12 -48.85 -10.85
C THR A 722 -22.78 -48.11 -9.68
N ASP A 723 -22.01 -47.89 -8.62
CA ASP A 723 -22.44 -47.15 -7.42
C ASP A 723 -22.93 -45.73 -7.75
N GLY A 724 -22.47 -45.09 -8.82
CA GLY A 724 -23.03 -43.83 -9.31
C GLY A 724 -24.56 -43.82 -9.50
N VAL A 725 -25.19 -44.99 -9.70
CA VAL A 725 -26.66 -45.13 -9.72
C VAL A 725 -27.30 -44.85 -8.36
N THR A 726 -26.68 -45.34 -7.28
CA THR A 726 -27.25 -45.29 -5.92
C THR A 726 -26.65 -44.17 -5.07
N GLU A 727 -25.41 -43.77 -5.34
CA GLU A 727 -24.68 -42.67 -4.70
C GLU A 727 -24.86 -41.31 -5.41
N THR A 728 -25.99 -41.12 -6.11
CA THR A 728 -26.38 -39.79 -6.63
C THR A 728 -26.98 -38.91 -5.54
N PHE A 729 -26.54 -37.66 -5.43
CA PHE A 729 -27.04 -36.67 -4.47
C PHE A 729 -27.93 -35.60 -5.12
N ASN A 730 -28.98 -35.16 -4.43
CA ASN A 730 -29.82 -34.03 -4.86
C ASN A 730 -29.30 -32.66 -4.37
N ASP A 731 -30.04 -31.58 -4.68
CA ASP A 731 -29.72 -30.20 -4.27
C ASP A 731 -29.71 -29.99 -2.73
N ASN A 732 -30.33 -30.89 -1.96
CA ASN A 732 -30.34 -30.88 -0.50
C ASN A 732 -29.27 -31.82 0.11
N ASP A 733 -28.34 -32.34 -0.69
CA ASP A 733 -27.33 -33.33 -0.30
C ASP A 733 -27.92 -34.67 0.21
N GLU A 734 -29.16 -35.01 -0.18
CA GLU A 734 -29.76 -36.31 0.11
C GLU A 734 -29.36 -37.33 -0.95
N ILE A 735 -28.99 -38.54 -0.51
CA ILE A 735 -28.62 -39.66 -1.39
C ILE A 735 -29.86 -40.33 -2.02
N PHE A 736 -29.73 -40.80 -3.26
CA PHE A 736 -30.76 -41.57 -3.95
C PHE A 736 -31.00 -42.90 -3.22
N GLY A 737 -29.93 -43.67 -3.00
CA GLY A 737 -29.87 -44.84 -2.15
C GLY A 737 -30.41 -46.13 -2.80
N ASP A 738 -29.93 -47.27 -2.29
CA ASP A 738 -30.29 -48.61 -2.78
C ASP A 738 -31.80 -48.90 -2.65
N GLU A 739 -32.43 -48.42 -1.58
CA GLU A 739 -33.86 -48.69 -1.30
C GLU A 739 -34.76 -48.16 -2.42
N LYS A 740 -34.55 -46.91 -2.86
CA LYS A 740 -35.32 -46.29 -3.94
C LYS A 740 -35.04 -46.99 -5.27
N PHE A 741 -33.78 -47.34 -5.51
CA PHE A 741 -33.40 -48.05 -6.72
C PHE A 741 -34.09 -49.42 -6.82
N ILE A 742 -34.02 -50.23 -5.76
CA ILE A 742 -34.69 -51.54 -5.67
C ILE A 742 -36.21 -51.39 -5.83
N GLN A 743 -36.81 -50.36 -5.23
CA GLN A 743 -38.25 -50.10 -5.36
C GLN A 743 -38.65 -49.84 -6.82
N ILE A 744 -37.91 -49.00 -7.54
CA ILE A 744 -38.16 -48.71 -8.96
C ILE A 744 -38.08 -49.98 -9.80
N LEU A 745 -37.06 -50.80 -9.56
CA LEU A 745 -36.87 -52.07 -10.25
C LEU A 745 -38.03 -53.05 -9.99
N ALA A 746 -38.56 -53.09 -8.76
CA ALA A 746 -39.68 -53.95 -8.40
C ALA A 746 -40.99 -53.49 -9.05
N GLU A 747 -41.28 -52.19 -8.99
CA GLU A 747 -42.51 -51.60 -9.55
C GLU A 747 -42.57 -51.73 -11.07
N HIS A 748 -41.42 -51.65 -11.75
CA HIS A 748 -41.32 -51.61 -13.21
C HIS A 748 -40.72 -52.89 -13.81
N HIS A 749 -40.75 -54.01 -13.08
CA HIS A 749 -40.16 -55.29 -13.51
C HIS A 749 -40.71 -55.82 -14.85
N GLN A 750 -41.90 -55.38 -15.28
CA GLN A 750 -42.53 -55.82 -16.53
C GLN A 750 -42.06 -55.04 -17.76
N LEU A 751 -41.38 -53.89 -17.58
CA LEU A 751 -40.86 -53.11 -18.70
C LEU A 751 -39.83 -53.89 -19.51
N ASP A 752 -39.71 -53.56 -20.79
CA ASP A 752 -38.61 -54.07 -21.60
C ASP A 752 -37.27 -53.51 -21.09
N PRO A 753 -36.14 -54.20 -21.30
CA PRO A 753 -34.87 -53.85 -20.65
C PRO A 753 -34.37 -52.44 -20.97
N GLN A 754 -34.55 -51.97 -22.20
CA GLN A 754 -34.16 -50.60 -22.58
C GLN A 754 -35.09 -49.56 -21.96
N ASP A 755 -36.40 -49.81 -21.93
CA ASP A 755 -37.36 -48.90 -21.28
C ASP A 755 -37.09 -48.79 -19.78
N LEU A 756 -36.70 -49.89 -19.13
CA LEU A 756 -36.28 -49.89 -17.73
C LEU A 756 -34.99 -49.09 -17.54
N ALA A 757 -34.00 -49.24 -18.42
CA ALA A 757 -32.76 -48.47 -18.37
C ALA A 757 -33.03 -46.96 -18.52
N ASP A 758 -33.84 -46.58 -19.51
CA ASP A 758 -34.20 -45.18 -19.76
C ASP A 758 -35.02 -44.57 -18.60
N LEU A 759 -35.90 -45.36 -17.99
CA LEU A 759 -36.66 -44.96 -16.80
C LEU A 759 -35.73 -44.70 -15.61
N VAL A 760 -34.81 -45.62 -15.32
CA VAL A 760 -33.83 -45.48 -14.23
C VAL A 760 -33.01 -44.22 -14.45
N LEU A 761 -32.45 -44.04 -15.65
CA LEU A 761 -31.65 -42.87 -15.99
C LEU A 761 -32.43 -41.56 -15.78
N LYS A 762 -33.65 -41.49 -16.31
CA LYS A 762 -34.50 -40.30 -16.17
C LYS A 762 -34.85 -40.01 -14.71
N THR A 763 -35.07 -41.04 -13.91
CA THR A 763 -35.38 -40.90 -12.48
C THR A 763 -34.19 -40.33 -11.71
N ILE A 764 -32.98 -40.82 -11.97
CA ILE A 764 -31.74 -40.32 -11.37
C ILE A 764 -31.50 -38.85 -11.78
N GLN A 765 -31.65 -38.53 -13.07
CA GLN A 765 -31.49 -37.15 -13.56
C GLN A 765 -32.49 -36.18 -12.91
N ASN A 766 -33.75 -36.60 -12.77
CA ASN A 766 -34.77 -35.80 -12.09
C ASN A 766 -34.49 -35.63 -10.60
N PHE A 767 -34.00 -36.67 -9.93
CA PHE A 767 -33.64 -36.62 -8.51
C PHE A 767 -32.45 -35.68 -8.26
N ARG A 768 -31.42 -35.73 -9.12
CA ARG A 768 -30.22 -34.89 -9.02
C ARG A 768 -30.51 -33.39 -9.21
N GLY A 769 -31.48 -33.05 -10.06
CA GLY A 769 -31.84 -31.65 -10.31
C GLY A 769 -30.76 -30.90 -11.11
N LYS A 770 -30.29 -29.76 -10.58
CA LYS A 770 -29.30 -28.90 -11.26
C LYS A 770 -27.86 -29.18 -10.84
N LYS A 771 -27.64 -30.05 -9.86
CA LYS A 771 -26.32 -30.42 -9.38
C LYS A 771 -25.54 -31.19 -10.46
N ASP A 772 -24.24 -30.92 -10.52
CA ASP A 772 -23.32 -31.67 -11.39
C ASP A 772 -23.27 -33.14 -10.93
N PRO A 773 -23.06 -34.11 -11.86
CA PRO A 773 -22.88 -35.51 -11.48
C PRO A 773 -21.69 -35.67 -10.52
N SER A 774 -21.89 -36.41 -9.43
CA SER A 774 -20.84 -36.72 -8.46
C SER A 774 -19.90 -37.83 -8.95
N ASP A 775 -20.41 -38.76 -9.74
CA ASP A 775 -19.67 -39.88 -10.29
C ASP A 775 -20.22 -40.34 -11.65
N ASP A 776 -19.48 -41.21 -12.33
CA ASP A 776 -19.90 -41.86 -13.56
C ASP A 776 -21.05 -42.84 -13.28
N ILE A 777 -22.01 -42.95 -14.22
CA ILE A 777 -23.22 -43.75 -14.00
C ILE A 777 -23.39 -44.73 -15.15
N SER A 778 -23.32 -46.03 -14.83
CA SER A 778 -23.47 -47.10 -15.80
C SER A 778 -24.45 -48.17 -15.31
N PHE A 779 -25.26 -48.67 -16.25
CA PHE A 779 -26.32 -49.63 -15.98
C PHE A 779 -26.47 -50.60 -17.15
N ILE A 780 -26.70 -51.87 -16.84
CA ILE A 780 -26.97 -52.94 -17.80
C ILE A 780 -28.14 -53.76 -17.28
N CYS A 781 -29.14 -53.99 -18.14
CA CYS A 781 -30.24 -54.92 -17.92
C CYS A 781 -30.29 -55.95 -19.05
N LEU A 782 -30.17 -57.23 -18.71
CA LEU A 782 -30.35 -58.35 -19.63
C LEU A 782 -31.63 -59.11 -19.28
N GLN A 783 -32.45 -59.43 -20.28
CA GLN A 783 -33.64 -60.26 -20.14
C GLN A 783 -33.60 -61.43 -21.11
N VAL A 784 -33.97 -62.61 -20.61
CA VAL A 784 -34.20 -63.81 -21.44
C VAL A 784 -35.65 -63.81 -21.89
N ASN A 785 -35.90 -63.90 -23.20
CA ASN A 785 -37.24 -63.94 -23.78
C ASN A 785 -37.97 -65.24 -23.39
N GLU A 786 -39.30 -65.16 -23.41
CA GLU A 786 -40.20 -66.29 -23.19
C GLU A 786 -40.18 -67.34 -24.31
#